data_AF-A0A512NQN0-F1
#
_entry.id   AF-A0A512NQN0-F1
#
_cell.length_a   1.000
_cell.length_b   1.000
_cell.length_c   1.000
_cell.angle_alpha   90.00
_cell.angle_beta   90.00
_cell.angle_gamma   90.00
#
_symmetry.space_group_name_H-M   'P 1'
#
loop_
_entity.id
_entity.type
_entity.pdbx_description
1 polymer ?
#
loop_
_entity_poly.entity_id
_entity_poly.type
_entity_poly.pdbx_seq_one_letter_code
_entity_poly.pdbx_strand_id
1 'polypeptide(L)'
;MTTTVTFSLATFLSGKAASADVNIYAYAFDQSGNLQGTPLQIASGGTVVSSPNFSFDSFDSGNIVIVTQQAGGTALPTSPTFGTLANIGNAQAGNYRYDIVELSLSGSSTDQGDLTDIVQFGAPISMTVEYTGAPDQTRGYGVTGQAVVNALNAISPIASANLPYTQWIGTTPFNDQRETLTVATNLATGMQPTGSSSDWNTYVNSIQDGTRIAYFYAGATNGSGQFTVDPSFFYYTVKHDGGYITLTPVENEAFSSFLTQQGIPWQASHVVIRMPATSDAIPAYGSGNALTQNIYTQTASTLFVFPDEKTADAFPTMTPSQQAQYEQTGFNPNNAYGFLTEILVTGFEAGFFNGSGLPIPDAMGLTSGAPRVDLDQMWNWSGLYAYGAVGAASGPLASFDYQNSVTAQHYDVHTLPIFQNTNAYGWSYSDFLSTFKGAVNPQVSLWDANANGGAGAQVSQINIKLFDLADTPDGTYQAPTLDDYFLQPVSSPTLVQSQSTGPVGNNGFILNIDASFGIPTSTGGPTYTPIGPANGTPIQLKIFDQTGTFTTIDLPSSYSNYYTIVGSPGAWTTAPNPNGSGQQGNFIFYNLPVASNGTGWYQIVLGSGASAKTYNIYTQQTVAGTFAFTDAAADGGAIASLISSGADGTALDEVKISLTSGSTVTYDPKYWLSAQSPPTPNPNPPQTLSAPLVGVGDDGTFIALSALGHITHGDLAFSYNAAGHNETAGFNFAKVLLSSTAHPSWIIAPVVAQSDIDGHWLTKMGAQFGDGTYSAFMQQYKPYDLDLDKAVGAATVPVSFTVALDKLPLSATPDGHALQFTQGSSSTTGNWIELSAVSSTLLNGTLIAYATDSSGHMLMRDGSGFTNSLEDAALGRIGSVASDSGQLFFSGKQQLYLTAGEQLHFAVVAADGRVDVNPTVNVTGTGGKFNVAVSDGFGAINLSASANNTLDSSTMLAGSQRETDHAWVYLTDGSQLKVDLAWSGDYVNTLHFVRLDVDPADPRHLSLNGVDYGNTDAFRTAVKNGWEFSTTQGHSTGTSSTTWTVEGKDGFYVPVLVSGRGDIWMVENTPAATANADGHQHIRNFGANTFGFEDTHANAGADFDYNDMVMKLSIL
;
A
#
# COMPACT_ATOMS: atom_id res chain seq x y z
N MET A 1 -12.96 -39.79 -12.22
CA MET A 1 -14.38 -39.95 -12.62
C MET A 1 -14.48 -39.29 -13.98
N THR A 2 -15.07 -39.88 -15.01
CA THR A 2 -15.09 -39.24 -16.35
C THR A 2 -16.20 -38.19 -16.41
N THR A 3 -15.88 -36.98 -16.87
CA THR A 3 -16.87 -35.92 -17.12
C THR A 3 -17.34 -36.00 -18.57
N THR A 4 -18.66 -35.98 -18.77
CA THR A 4 -19.25 -35.94 -20.12
C THR A 4 -19.82 -34.56 -20.40
N VAL A 5 -19.33 -33.91 -21.47
CA VAL A 5 -19.86 -32.62 -21.95
C VAL A 5 -20.77 -32.90 -23.14
N THR A 6 -22.08 -32.75 -22.97
CA THR A 6 -23.09 -33.11 -23.99
C THR A 6 -23.69 -31.87 -24.64
N PHE A 7 -23.79 -31.87 -25.96
CA PHE A 7 -24.35 -30.76 -26.74
C PHE A 7 -25.77 -31.07 -27.23
N SER A 8 -26.60 -30.03 -27.23
CA SER A 8 -27.94 -30.06 -27.81
C SER A 8 -28.24 -28.76 -28.56
N LEU A 9 -29.22 -28.79 -29.47
CA LEU A 9 -29.61 -27.63 -30.27
C LEU A 9 -31.02 -27.18 -29.91
N ALA A 10 -31.21 -25.86 -29.80
CA ALA A 10 -32.54 -25.25 -29.73
C ALA A 10 -33.29 -25.38 -31.08
N THR A 11 -34.59 -25.07 -31.07
CA THR A 11 -35.52 -25.42 -32.15
C THR A 11 -35.15 -24.79 -33.49
N PHE A 12 -34.85 -23.49 -33.53
CA PHE A 12 -34.51 -22.80 -34.78
C PHE A 12 -33.14 -23.22 -35.31
N LEU A 13 -32.12 -23.28 -34.45
CA LEU A 13 -30.79 -23.75 -34.85
C LEU A 13 -30.81 -25.20 -35.35
N SER A 14 -31.56 -26.08 -34.68
CA SER A 14 -31.79 -27.46 -35.12
C SER A 14 -32.48 -27.52 -36.49
N GLY A 15 -33.47 -26.64 -36.72
CA GLY A 15 -34.12 -26.50 -38.02
C GLY A 15 -33.17 -26.11 -39.15
N LYS A 16 -32.32 -25.11 -38.93
CA LYS A 16 -31.27 -24.67 -39.90
C LYS A 16 -30.24 -25.78 -40.14
N ALA A 17 -29.84 -26.49 -39.09
CA ALA A 17 -28.91 -27.61 -39.22
C ALA A 17 -29.52 -28.76 -40.04
N ALA A 18 -30.81 -29.06 -39.83
CA ALA A 18 -31.53 -30.11 -40.54
C ALA A 18 -31.83 -29.77 -42.02
N SER A 19 -31.99 -28.48 -42.37
CA SER A 19 -32.13 -28.02 -43.76
C SER A 19 -30.79 -27.97 -44.51
N ALA A 20 -29.68 -28.36 -43.87
CA ALA A 20 -28.32 -28.24 -44.38
C ALA A 20 -27.90 -26.78 -44.65
N ASP A 21 -28.53 -25.83 -43.96
CA ASP A 21 -28.23 -24.40 -44.05
C ASP A 21 -26.96 -24.04 -43.26
N VAL A 22 -26.64 -24.81 -42.22
CA VAL A 22 -25.46 -24.64 -41.36
C VAL A 22 -24.82 -25.97 -40.99
N ASN A 23 -23.52 -25.94 -40.70
CA ASN A 23 -22.77 -27.03 -40.06
C ASN A 23 -22.29 -26.56 -38.68
N ILE A 24 -22.29 -27.46 -37.70
CA ILE A 24 -21.94 -27.16 -36.31
C ILE A 24 -20.92 -28.18 -35.81
N TYR A 25 -19.80 -27.67 -35.32
CA TYR A 25 -18.69 -28.46 -34.79
C TYR A 25 -18.24 -27.88 -33.45
N ALA A 26 -17.74 -28.73 -32.55
CA ALA A 26 -17.06 -28.29 -31.34
C ALA A 26 -15.61 -28.80 -31.33
N TYR A 27 -14.69 -27.98 -30.84
CA TYR A 27 -13.25 -28.24 -30.80
C TYR A 27 -12.75 -27.98 -29.38
N ALA A 28 -12.22 -29.01 -28.72
CA ALA A 28 -11.61 -28.86 -27.40
C ALA A 28 -10.12 -28.50 -27.55
N PHE A 29 -9.66 -27.50 -26.82
CA PHE A 29 -8.27 -27.04 -26.81
C PHE A 29 -7.73 -27.05 -25.39
N ASP A 30 -6.51 -27.55 -25.19
CA ASP A 30 -5.84 -27.40 -23.90
C ASP A 30 -5.39 -25.95 -23.63
N GLN A 31 -4.86 -25.71 -22.43
CA GLN A 31 -4.29 -24.43 -22.01
C GLN A 31 -3.21 -23.85 -22.94
N SER A 32 -2.53 -24.70 -23.72
CA SER A 32 -1.51 -24.25 -24.70
C SER A 32 -2.12 -23.95 -26.07
N GLY A 33 -3.45 -23.99 -26.18
CA GLY A 33 -4.20 -23.76 -27.42
C GLY A 33 -4.12 -24.92 -28.42
N ASN A 34 -3.67 -26.10 -27.99
CA ASN A 34 -3.54 -27.28 -28.86
C ASN A 34 -4.85 -28.08 -28.86
N LEU A 35 -5.24 -28.55 -30.05
CA LEU A 35 -6.45 -29.37 -30.22
C LEU A 35 -6.34 -30.69 -29.45
N GLN A 36 -7.33 -30.96 -28.62
CA GLN A 36 -7.49 -32.20 -27.86
C GLN A 36 -8.46 -33.14 -28.58
N GLY A 37 -7.92 -34.25 -29.08
CA GLY A 37 -8.69 -35.26 -29.80
C GLY A 37 -9.16 -34.81 -31.18
N THR A 38 -10.27 -35.39 -31.65
CA THR A 38 -10.89 -35.04 -32.93
C THR A 38 -12.05 -34.06 -32.73
N PRO A 39 -12.29 -33.13 -33.68
CA PRO A 39 -13.46 -32.25 -33.62
C PRO A 39 -14.76 -33.04 -33.49
N LEU A 40 -15.64 -32.60 -32.59
CA LEU A 40 -16.95 -33.19 -32.40
C LEU A 40 -17.92 -32.60 -33.41
N GLN A 41 -18.50 -33.45 -34.25
CA GLN A 41 -19.57 -33.05 -35.15
C GLN A 41 -20.90 -33.02 -34.39
N ILE A 42 -21.54 -31.85 -34.33
CA ILE A 42 -22.86 -31.66 -33.72
C ILE A 42 -23.94 -31.70 -34.81
N ALA A 43 -23.69 -31.05 -35.94
CA ALA A 43 -24.52 -31.19 -37.12
C ALA A 43 -23.71 -30.96 -38.42
N SER A 44 -23.97 -31.75 -39.46
CA SER A 44 -23.43 -31.44 -40.79
C SER A 44 -24.29 -32.01 -41.91
N GLY A 45 -24.35 -31.30 -43.04
CA GLY A 45 -24.97 -31.79 -44.26
C GLY A 45 -26.45 -32.16 -44.10
N GLY A 46 -27.20 -31.43 -43.27
CA GLY A 46 -28.62 -31.71 -43.01
C GLY A 46 -28.87 -32.73 -41.91
N THR A 47 -27.83 -33.26 -41.25
CA THR A 47 -27.95 -34.26 -40.19
C THR A 47 -27.54 -33.66 -38.85
N VAL A 48 -28.46 -33.70 -37.88
CA VAL A 48 -28.18 -33.38 -36.47
C VAL A 48 -27.81 -34.67 -35.74
N VAL A 49 -26.67 -34.68 -35.07
CA VAL A 49 -26.20 -35.83 -34.29
C VAL A 49 -27.01 -35.92 -32.99
N SER A 50 -27.42 -37.13 -32.60
CA SER A 50 -28.10 -37.36 -31.32
C SER A 50 -27.09 -37.42 -30.17
N SER A 51 -27.23 -36.54 -29.17
CA SER A 51 -26.37 -36.47 -27.98
C SER A 51 -24.86 -36.46 -28.24
N PRO A 52 -24.37 -35.59 -29.17
CA PRO A 52 -22.93 -35.42 -29.40
C PRO A 52 -22.26 -34.98 -28.10
N ASN A 53 -21.16 -35.61 -27.73
CA ASN A 53 -20.47 -35.33 -26.49
C ASN A 53 -18.95 -35.49 -26.59
N PHE A 54 -18.26 -34.77 -25.71
CA PHE A 54 -16.89 -35.09 -25.31
C PHE A 54 -16.90 -35.87 -24.01
N SER A 55 -15.92 -36.76 -23.83
CA SER A 55 -15.65 -37.44 -22.57
C SER A 55 -14.22 -37.12 -22.13
N PHE A 56 -14.09 -36.53 -20.95
CA PHE A 56 -12.79 -36.15 -20.38
C PHE A 56 -12.52 -36.97 -19.11
N ASP A 57 -11.49 -37.81 -19.16
CA ASP A 57 -10.95 -38.46 -17.97
C ASP A 57 -10.10 -37.47 -17.15
N SER A 58 -9.42 -36.54 -17.83
CA SER A 58 -8.72 -35.37 -17.28
C SER A 58 -8.65 -34.28 -18.35
N PHE A 59 -8.91 -33.03 -17.97
CA PHE A 59 -8.73 -31.86 -18.82
C PHE A 59 -8.33 -30.68 -17.93
N ASP A 60 -7.02 -30.57 -17.65
CA ASP A 60 -6.47 -29.68 -16.61
C ASP A 60 -7.06 -28.27 -16.69
N SER A 61 -7.04 -27.67 -17.87
CA SER A 61 -7.75 -26.44 -18.20
C SER A 61 -7.73 -26.21 -19.72
N GLY A 62 -8.77 -25.55 -20.24
CA GLY A 62 -8.82 -25.17 -21.65
C GLY A 62 -10.19 -24.68 -22.11
N ASN A 63 -10.36 -24.69 -23.44
CA ASN A 63 -11.50 -24.08 -24.12
C ASN A 63 -12.21 -25.10 -25.02
N ILE A 64 -13.54 -25.06 -25.06
CA ILE A 64 -14.32 -25.67 -26.13
C ILE A 64 -14.85 -24.58 -27.04
N VAL A 65 -14.31 -24.50 -28.25
CA VAL A 65 -14.79 -23.58 -29.29
C VAL A 65 -15.86 -24.27 -30.12
N ILE A 66 -17.08 -23.73 -30.08
CA ILE A 66 -18.19 -24.16 -30.91
C ILE A 66 -18.24 -23.29 -32.17
N VAL A 67 -18.14 -23.92 -33.34
CA VAL A 67 -18.18 -23.25 -34.63
C VAL A 67 -19.50 -23.55 -35.32
N THR A 68 -20.27 -22.51 -35.61
CA THR A 68 -21.48 -22.60 -36.45
C THR A 68 -21.17 -21.97 -37.81
N GLN A 69 -21.01 -22.80 -38.83
CA GLN A 69 -20.58 -22.40 -40.17
C GLN A 69 -21.73 -22.44 -41.18
N GLN A 70 -21.81 -21.44 -42.05
CA GLN A 70 -22.76 -21.42 -43.15
C GLN A 70 -22.50 -22.55 -44.18
N ALA A 71 -23.57 -23.12 -44.74
CA ALA A 71 -23.46 -24.01 -45.87
C ALA A 71 -22.74 -23.35 -47.06
N GLY A 72 -21.69 -24.00 -47.56
CA GLY A 72 -20.83 -23.45 -48.63
C GLY A 72 -19.75 -22.47 -48.14
N GLY A 73 -19.56 -22.32 -46.83
CA GLY A 73 -18.39 -21.67 -46.25
C GLY A 73 -17.08 -22.39 -46.59
N THR A 74 -15.95 -21.69 -46.42
CA THR A 74 -14.62 -22.27 -46.65
C THR A 74 -14.37 -23.40 -45.66
N ALA A 75 -13.81 -24.53 -46.10
CA ALA A 75 -13.53 -25.65 -45.21
C ALA A 75 -12.70 -25.20 -43.98
N LEU A 76 -13.17 -25.58 -42.78
CA LEU A 76 -12.44 -25.33 -41.54
C LEU A 76 -11.11 -26.11 -41.54
N PRO A 77 -10.06 -25.59 -40.87
CA PRO A 77 -8.80 -26.30 -40.74
C PRO A 77 -9.00 -27.68 -40.09
N THR A 78 -8.24 -28.69 -40.54
CA THR A 78 -8.32 -30.05 -39.97
C THR A 78 -7.56 -30.20 -38.66
N SER A 79 -6.62 -29.29 -38.39
CA SER A 79 -5.82 -29.24 -37.16
C SER A 79 -5.63 -27.78 -36.73
N PRO A 80 -6.72 -27.10 -36.35
CA PRO A 80 -6.65 -25.72 -35.88
C PRO A 80 -5.92 -25.63 -34.53
N THR A 81 -5.42 -24.44 -34.22
CA THR A 81 -5.14 -24.01 -32.84
C THR A 81 -6.27 -23.11 -32.35
N PHE A 82 -6.37 -22.91 -31.03
CA PHE A 82 -7.36 -22.01 -30.43
C PHE A 82 -7.39 -20.64 -31.14
N GLY A 83 -6.24 -19.96 -31.23
CA GLY A 83 -6.14 -18.64 -31.86
C GLY A 83 -6.36 -18.61 -33.37
N THR A 84 -6.47 -19.77 -34.05
CA THR A 84 -6.88 -19.81 -35.47
C THR A 84 -8.39 -19.89 -35.63
N LEU A 85 -9.11 -20.59 -34.74
CA LEU A 85 -10.57 -20.67 -34.79
C LEU A 85 -11.24 -19.51 -34.06
N ALA A 86 -10.79 -19.20 -32.85
CA ALA A 86 -11.23 -18.07 -32.02
C ALA A 86 -10.56 -16.77 -32.53
N ASN A 87 -10.79 -16.46 -33.80
CA ASN A 87 -10.26 -15.29 -34.48
C ASN A 87 -11.31 -14.73 -35.43
N ILE A 88 -11.69 -13.49 -35.19
CA ILE A 88 -12.75 -12.80 -35.90
C ILE A 88 -12.46 -12.68 -37.41
N GLY A 89 -11.20 -12.40 -37.78
CA GLY A 89 -10.81 -12.31 -39.19
C GLY A 89 -10.93 -13.65 -39.92
N ASN A 90 -10.58 -14.75 -39.26
CA ASN A 90 -10.74 -16.09 -39.80
C ASN A 90 -12.21 -16.54 -39.85
N ALA A 91 -13.00 -16.18 -38.83
CA ALA A 91 -14.45 -16.40 -38.80
C ALA A 91 -15.17 -15.70 -39.97
N GLN A 92 -14.76 -14.46 -40.25
CA GLN A 92 -15.23 -13.70 -41.40
C GLN A 92 -14.88 -14.41 -42.72
N ALA A 93 -13.61 -14.74 -42.94
CA ALA A 93 -13.14 -15.40 -44.16
C ALA A 93 -13.70 -16.82 -44.35
N GLY A 94 -13.95 -17.53 -43.24
CA GLY A 94 -14.47 -18.89 -43.19
C GLY A 94 -15.99 -18.99 -43.22
N ASN A 95 -16.71 -17.87 -43.18
CA ASN A 95 -18.17 -17.82 -43.07
C ASN A 95 -18.73 -18.63 -41.89
N TYR A 96 -18.11 -18.47 -40.73
CA TYR A 96 -18.58 -19.06 -39.47
C TYR A 96 -18.69 -18.01 -38.37
N ARG A 97 -19.41 -18.36 -37.32
CA ARG A 97 -19.36 -17.72 -36.00
C ARG A 97 -18.79 -18.71 -34.97
N TYR A 98 -18.24 -18.20 -33.88
CA TYR A 98 -17.79 -19.03 -32.77
C TYR A 98 -18.29 -18.58 -31.41
N ASP A 99 -18.59 -19.57 -30.57
CA ASP A 99 -18.96 -19.42 -29.16
C ASP A 99 -17.99 -20.26 -28.33
N ILE A 100 -17.70 -19.84 -27.10
CA ILE A 100 -16.66 -20.49 -26.27
C ILE A 100 -17.24 -20.89 -24.91
N VAL A 101 -16.89 -22.10 -24.50
CA VAL A 101 -17.09 -22.60 -23.15
C VAL A 101 -15.72 -22.86 -22.54
N GLU A 102 -15.45 -22.29 -21.37
CA GLU A 102 -14.19 -22.49 -20.67
C GLU A 102 -14.37 -23.47 -19.51
N LEU A 103 -13.38 -24.33 -19.29
CA LEU A 103 -13.46 -25.38 -18.27
C LEU A 103 -12.10 -25.83 -17.75
N SER A 104 -12.05 -26.13 -16.46
CA SER A 104 -11.01 -26.91 -15.79
C SER A 104 -11.63 -28.17 -15.16
N LEU A 105 -11.04 -29.33 -15.47
CA LEU A 105 -11.44 -30.66 -15.01
C LEU A 105 -10.18 -31.44 -14.60
N SER A 106 -9.46 -30.87 -13.63
CA SER A 106 -8.21 -31.43 -13.08
C SER A 106 -8.46 -32.45 -11.96
N GLY A 107 -9.71 -32.60 -11.53
CA GLY A 107 -10.09 -33.43 -10.38
C GLY A 107 -9.87 -32.71 -9.05
N SER A 108 -9.95 -31.37 -9.04
CA SER A 108 -9.69 -30.50 -7.90
C SER A 108 -10.96 -29.77 -7.45
N SER A 109 -11.03 -29.35 -6.19
CA SER A 109 -12.10 -28.47 -5.69
C SER A 109 -12.10 -27.08 -6.33
N THR A 110 -11.06 -26.74 -7.09
CA THR A 110 -10.92 -25.50 -7.86
C THR A 110 -11.40 -25.61 -9.29
N ASP A 111 -11.86 -26.80 -9.72
CA ASP A 111 -12.37 -26.99 -11.07
C ASP A 111 -13.60 -26.09 -11.26
N GLN A 112 -13.57 -25.27 -12.32
CA GLN A 112 -14.56 -24.24 -12.64
C GLN A 112 -14.84 -24.25 -14.14
N GLY A 113 -16.01 -23.76 -14.52
CA GLY A 113 -16.35 -23.52 -15.92
C GLY A 113 -17.36 -22.41 -16.08
N ASP A 114 -17.44 -21.90 -17.30
CA ASP A 114 -18.23 -20.73 -17.63
C ASP A 114 -18.51 -20.63 -19.13
N LEU A 115 -19.30 -19.62 -19.48
CA LEU A 115 -19.61 -19.19 -20.84
C LEU A 115 -18.89 -17.86 -21.04
N THR A 116 -18.21 -17.64 -22.16
CA THR A 116 -17.43 -16.41 -22.36
C THR A 116 -17.86 -15.62 -23.60
N ASP A 117 -18.08 -14.32 -23.37
CA ASP A 117 -18.39 -13.24 -24.31
C ASP A 117 -17.30 -12.13 -24.26
N ILE A 118 -16.13 -12.37 -23.63
CA ILE A 118 -15.08 -11.37 -23.34
C ILE A 118 -14.60 -10.60 -24.57
N VAL A 119 -14.53 -11.28 -25.72
CA VAL A 119 -14.03 -10.69 -26.98
C VAL A 119 -15.16 -10.41 -27.96
N GLN A 120 -16.20 -11.23 -27.92
CA GLN A 120 -17.33 -11.14 -28.83
C GLN A 120 -18.56 -11.85 -28.25
N PHE A 121 -19.73 -11.36 -28.62
CA PHE A 121 -20.98 -12.08 -28.50
C PHE A 121 -21.34 -12.72 -29.84
N GLY A 122 -21.40 -14.06 -29.89
CA GLY A 122 -21.78 -14.84 -31.07
C GLY A 122 -23.28 -15.16 -31.09
N ALA A 123 -23.69 -16.09 -30.23
CA ALA A 123 -25.09 -16.43 -30.01
C ALA A 123 -25.32 -16.91 -28.58
N PRO A 124 -26.59 -16.95 -28.11
CA PRO A 124 -26.87 -17.48 -26.80
C PRO A 124 -26.43 -18.94 -26.69
N ILE A 125 -25.83 -19.27 -25.55
CA ILE A 125 -25.49 -20.62 -25.12
C ILE A 125 -25.97 -20.81 -23.69
N SER A 126 -26.34 -22.03 -23.31
CA SER A 126 -26.62 -22.36 -21.91
C SER A 126 -25.80 -23.53 -21.43
N MET A 127 -25.45 -23.48 -20.15
CA MET A 127 -24.76 -24.52 -19.42
C MET A 127 -25.61 -24.95 -18.23
N THR A 128 -25.72 -26.26 -18.03
CA THR A 128 -26.25 -26.87 -16.81
C THR A 128 -25.24 -27.86 -16.26
N VAL A 129 -24.86 -27.69 -15.00
CA VAL A 129 -23.97 -28.58 -14.26
C VAL A 129 -24.78 -29.36 -13.21
N GLU A 130 -24.69 -30.68 -13.27
CA GLU A 130 -25.43 -31.58 -12.40
C GLU A 130 -24.58 -32.04 -11.21
N TYR A 131 -25.14 -31.97 -9.99
CA TYR A 131 -24.44 -32.36 -8.75
C TYR A 131 -25.15 -33.50 -8.01
N THR A 132 -24.38 -34.34 -7.34
CA THR A 132 -24.91 -35.40 -6.49
C THR A 132 -25.53 -34.79 -5.21
N GLY A 133 -26.84 -34.88 -5.06
CA GLY A 133 -27.50 -34.47 -3.81
C GLY A 133 -27.47 -32.97 -3.49
N ALA A 134 -27.12 -32.14 -4.47
CA ALA A 134 -27.25 -30.67 -4.43
C ALA A 134 -28.04 -30.19 -5.66
N PRO A 135 -28.65 -28.99 -5.62
CA PRO A 135 -29.32 -28.43 -6.79
C PRO A 135 -28.36 -28.19 -7.96
N ASP A 136 -28.82 -28.46 -9.18
CA ASP A 136 -28.09 -28.12 -10.40
C ASP A 136 -27.83 -26.61 -10.48
N GLN A 137 -26.70 -26.25 -11.08
CA GLN A 137 -26.39 -24.85 -11.39
C GLN A 137 -26.47 -24.59 -12.88
N THR A 138 -26.97 -23.41 -13.25
CA THR A 138 -27.20 -23.02 -14.64
C THR A 138 -26.60 -21.66 -14.97
N ARG A 139 -26.10 -21.52 -16.20
CA ARG A 139 -25.66 -20.25 -16.80
C ARG A 139 -26.30 -20.12 -18.19
N GLY A 140 -26.65 -18.90 -18.60
CA GLY A 140 -27.25 -18.66 -19.91
C GLY A 140 -27.75 -17.23 -20.09
N TYR A 141 -28.74 -17.06 -20.97
CA TYR A 141 -29.21 -15.74 -21.43
C TYR A 141 -30.69 -15.54 -21.09
N GLY A 142 -31.05 -14.35 -20.62
CA GLY A 142 -32.42 -13.99 -20.25
C GLY A 142 -33.27 -13.50 -21.42
N VAL A 143 -32.63 -13.14 -22.53
CA VAL A 143 -33.26 -12.60 -23.74
C VAL A 143 -32.71 -13.29 -24.99
N THR A 144 -33.45 -13.21 -26.10
CA THR A 144 -33.00 -13.71 -27.41
C THR A 144 -31.69 -13.04 -27.83
N GLY A 145 -30.82 -13.74 -28.57
CA GLY A 145 -29.57 -13.15 -29.06
C GLY A 145 -29.78 -11.88 -29.90
N GLN A 146 -30.88 -11.82 -30.66
CA GLN A 146 -31.24 -10.60 -31.40
C GLN A 146 -31.51 -9.39 -30.50
N ALA A 147 -32.01 -9.59 -29.28
CA ALA A 147 -32.25 -8.52 -28.32
C ALA A 147 -30.94 -7.98 -27.75
N VAL A 148 -29.96 -8.86 -27.47
CA VAL A 148 -28.60 -8.47 -27.07
C VAL A 148 -27.95 -7.63 -28.18
N VAL A 149 -27.99 -8.11 -29.42
CA VAL A 149 -27.50 -7.38 -30.60
C VAL A 149 -28.14 -6.00 -30.75
N ASN A 150 -29.47 -5.91 -30.61
CA ASN A 150 -30.18 -4.65 -30.73
C ASN A 150 -29.79 -3.65 -29.63
N ALA A 151 -29.58 -4.13 -28.40
CA ALA A 151 -29.13 -3.30 -27.28
C ALA A 151 -27.72 -2.74 -27.52
N LEU A 152 -26.79 -3.56 -27.99
CA LEU A 152 -25.42 -3.12 -28.32
C LEU A 152 -25.40 -2.11 -29.49
N ASN A 153 -26.22 -2.34 -30.53
CA ASN A 153 -26.35 -1.44 -31.67
C ASN A 153 -26.95 -0.07 -31.30
N ALA A 154 -27.86 -0.01 -30.32
CA ALA A 154 -28.50 1.24 -29.90
C ALA A 154 -27.53 2.20 -29.19
N ILE A 155 -26.45 1.67 -28.62
CA ILE A 155 -25.47 2.40 -27.80
C ILE A 155 -24.29 2.89 -28.66
N SER A 156 -24.04 2.25 -29.80
CA SER A 156 -22.99 2.62 -30.75
C SER A 156 -23.45 3.78 -31.66
N PRO A 157 -22.75 4.93 -31.75
CA PRO A 157 -23.16 6.02 -32.63
C PRO A 157 -23.10 5.59 -34.11
N ILE A 158 -24.29 5.46 -34.69
CA ILE A 158 -24.64 4.84 -35.99
C ILE A 158 -23.92 5.45 -37.23
N ALA A 159 -23.00 6.42 -37.10
CA ALA A 159 -22.49 7.17 -38.25
C ALA A 159 -20.96 7.29 -38.43
N SER A 160 -20.09 6.92 -37.49
CA SER A 160 -18.65 7.22 -37.67
C SER A 160 -17.62 6.22 -37.13
N ALA A 161 -18.00 5.20 -36.36
CA ALA A 161 -17.07 4.15 -35.97
C ALA A 161 -17.39 2.86 -36.74
N ASN A 162 -16.45 2.45 -37.61
CA ASN A 162 -16.31 1.07 -38.01
C ASN A 162 -16.00 0.24 -36.75
N LEU A 163 -17.00 -0.09 -35.92
CA LEU A 163 -16.99 -1.32 -35.14
C LEU A 163 -17.20 -2.41 -36.18
N PRO A 164 -16.15 -3.05 -36.68
CA PRO A 164 -16.31 -3.94 -37.80
C PRO A 164 -17.01 -5.21 -37.24
N TYR A 165 -18.07 -5.77 -37.81
CA TYR A 165 -18.37 -5.88 -39.24
C TYR A 165 -19.89 -5.94 -39.52
N THR A 166 -20.35 -4.94 -40.27
CA THR A 166 -21.41 -4.95 -41.31
C THR A 166 -22.33 -6.16 -41.44
N GLN A 167 -23.66 -5.89 -41.42
CA GLN A 167 -24.70 -6.69 -42.06
C GLN A 167 -24.22 -7.28 -43.40
N TRP A 168 -24.47 -8.57 -43.63
CA TRP A 168 -24.25 -9.16 -44.94
C TRP A 168 -25.07 -8.45 -46.02
N ILE A 169 -24.44 -8.16 -47.16
CA ILE A 169 -25.16 -7.91 -48.41
C ILE A 169 -25.06 -9.20 -49.25
N GLY A 170 -26.02 -10.13 -49.08
CA GLY A 170 -26.11 -11.36 -49.87
C GLY A 170 -27.00 -12.43 -49.22
N THR A 171 -27.73 -13.22 -50.02
CA THR A 171 -28.84 -14.08 -49.58
C THR A 171 -28.43 -15.48 -49.07
N THR A 172 -29.02 -15.89 -47.93
CA THR A 172 -29.09 -17.19 -47.18
C THR A 172 -28.14 -17.33 -45.98
N PRO A 173 -28.44 -18.20 -44.99
CA PRO A 173 -29.44 -18.16 -43.91
C PRO A 173 -28.95 -17.46 -42.60
N PHE A 174 -27.72 -16.91 -42.60
CA PHE A 174 -27.23 -15.95 -41.60
C PHE A 174 -27.36 -14.52 -42.17
N ASN A 175 -28.57 -14.14 -42.57
CA ASN A 175 -28.84 -12.84 -43.20
C ASN A 175 -28.79 -11.65 -42.22
N ASP A 176 -28.45 -11.90 -40.95
CA ASP A 176 -28.44 -10.93 -39.85
C ASP A 176 -27.02 -10.79 -39.26
N GLN A 177 -26.88 -10.00 -38.18
CA GLN A 177 -25.62 -9.73 -37.48
C GLN A 177 -24.89 -11.05 -37.12
N ARG A 178 -23.60 -11.18 -37.47
CA ARG A 178 -22.82 -12.41 -37.25
C ARG A 178 -22.41 -12.60 -35.81
N GLU A 179 -21.68 -11.62 -35.32
CA GLU A 179 -21.04 -11.50 -34.02
C GLU A 179 -21.06 -10.01 -33.71
N THR A 180 -21.15 -9.65 -32.43
CA THR A 180 -21.00 -8.26 -31.99
C THR A 180 -19.78 -8.19 -31.10
N LEU A 181 -18.83 -7.32 -31.45
CA LEU A 181 -17.70 -7.04 -30.59
C LEU A 181 -18.20 -6.48 -29.26
N THR A 182 -17.81 -7.12 -28.17
CA THR A 182 -17.87 -6.61 -26.81
C THR A 182 -16.59 -5.80 -26.59
N VAL A 183 -16.47 -4.65 -27.26
CA VAL A 183 -15.31 -3.76 -27.07
C VAL A 183 -15.49 -2.91 -25.82
N ALA A 184 -14.44 -2.80 -25.00
CA ALA A 184 -14.32 -1.68 -24.06
C ALA A 184 -14.21 -0.38 -24.82
N THR A 185 -15.31 0.36 -24.88
CA THR A 185 -15.23 1.77 -25.29
C THR A 185 -16.21 2.61 -24.50
N ASN A 186 -15.69 3.28 -23.48
CA ASN A 186 -16.29 4.51 -22.98
C ASN A 186 -15.33 5.67 -23.32
N LEU A 187 -15.55 6.35 -24.45
CA LEU A 187 -14.88 7.61 -24.74
C LEU A 187 -15.93 8.72 -24.82
N ALA A 188 -15.59 9.88 -24.24
CA ALA A 188 -16.43 11.06 -24.24
C ALA A 188 -16.89 11.46 -25.66
N THR A 189 -18.06 12.08 -25.77
CA THR A 189 -18.58 12.60 -27.04
C THR A 189 -17.56 13.52 -27.74
N GLY A 190 -16.99 13.04 -28.84
CA GLY A 190 -15.95 13.73 -29.62
C GLY A 190 -14.56 13.08 -29.56
N MET A 191 -14.32 12.17 -28.61
CA MET A 191 -13.23 11.21 -28.66
C MET A 191 -13.79 9.93 -29.27
N GLN A 192 -13.56 9.74 -30.57
CA GLN A 192 -13.93 8.50 -31.24
C GLN A 192 -12.91 7.43 -30.86
N PRO A 193 -13.31 6.30 -30.25
CA PRO A 193 -12.42 5.15 -30.17
C PRO A 193 -12.34 4.62 -31.58
N THR A 194 -11.14 4.59 -32.14
CA THR A 194 -10.95 4.03 -33.48
C THR A 194 -10.99 2.50 -33.48
N GLY A 195 -11.38 1.88 -32.35
CA GLY A 195 -11.30 0.45 -32.13
C GLY A 195 -9.85 -0.01 -32.00
N SER A 196 -8.99 0.78 -31.33
CA SER A 196 -7.58 0.45 -31.18
C SER A 196 -7.10 0.54 -29.73
N SER A 197 -6.33 -0.46 -29.32
CA SER A 197 -5.57 -0.47 -28.07
C SER A 197 -4.74 0.79 -27.79
N SER A 198 -4.36 1.58 -28.81
CA SER A 198 -3.55 2.79 -28.65
C SER A 198 -4.21 3.90 -27.82
N ASP A 199 -5.54 3.88 -27.67
CA ASP A 199 -6.29 4.92 -26.95
C ASP A 199 -5.92 4.99 -25.46
N TRP A 200 -5.39 3.89 -24.91
CA TRP A 200 -4.95 3.77 -23.52
C TRP A 200 -3.51 4.21 -23.27
N ASN A 201 -2.72 4.46 -24.33
CA ASN A 201 -1.28 4.72 -24.22
C ASN A 201 -0.97 5.91 -23.30
N THR A 202 -1.71 7.01 -23.42
CA THR A 202 -1.46 8.23 -22.61
C THR A 202 -1.64 7.95 -21.12
N TYR A 203 -2.68 7.20 -20.76
CA TYR A 203 -2.96 6.85 -19.37
C TYR A 203 -1.95 5.85 -18.84
N VAL A 204 -1.71 4.75 -19.56
CA VAL A 204 -0.72 3.75 -19.13
C VAL A 204 0.67 4.36 -18.99
N ASN A 205 1.06 5.26 -19.90
CA ASN A 205 2.34 5.98 -19.81
C ASN A 205 2.39 7.02 -18.67
N SER A 206 1.24 7.40 -18.09
CA SER A 206 1.19 8.32 -16.94
C SER A 206 1.47 7.63 -15.60
N ILE A 207 1.43 6.29 -15.58
CA ILE A 207 1.64 5.47 -14.39
C ILE A 207 3.14 5.41 -14.11
N GLN A 208 3.57 5.96 -12.97
CA GLN A 208 4.98 6.05 -12.61
C GLN A 208 5.44 4.84 -11.80
N ASP A 209 6.75 4.59 -11.80
CA ASP A 209 7.37 3.64 -10.89
C ASP A 209 7.00 3.96 -9.43
N GLY A 210 6.68 2.93 -8.66
CA GLY A 210 6.23 3.08 -7.27
C GLY A 210 4.72 3.30 -7.11
N THR A 211 3.97 3.45 -8.21
CA THR A 211 2.48 3.45 -8.14
C THR A 211 2.00 2.14 -7.53
N ARG A 212 1.08 2.22 -6.57
CA ARG A 212 0.51 1.06 -5.87
C ARG A 212 -0.93 0.82 -6.31
N ILE A 213 -1.20 -0.41 -6.74
CA ILE A 213 -2.55 -0.91 -7.02
C ILE A 213 -2.97 -1.72 -5.80
N ALA A 214 -4.04 -1.29 -5.12
CA ALA A 214 -4.46 -1.87 -3.84
C ALA A 214 -5.76 -2.67 -3.98
N TYR A 215 -5.86 -3.78 -3.24
CA TYR A 215 -7.10 -4.54 -3.08
C TYR A 215 -7.28 -4.94 -1.61
N PHE A 216 -8.53 -5.00 -1.15
CA PHE A 216 -8.88 -5.52 0.18
C PHE A 216 -9.70 -6.80 0.08
N TYR A 217 -9.19 -7.86 0.69
CA TYR A 217 -9.93 -9.09 0.96
C TYR A 217 -10.59 -9.00 2.34
N ALA A 218 -11.84 -9.40 2.46
CA ALA A 218 -12.58 -9.25 3.71
C ALA A 218 -12.60 -10.49 4.62
N GLY A 219 -11.77 -11.50 4.33
CA GLY A 219 -11.76 -12.74 5.08
C GLY A 219 -12.84 -13.73 4.64
N ALA A 220 -12.65 -15.00 4.98
CA ALA A 220 -13.63 -16.08 4.79
C ALA A 220 -14.07 -16.62 6.13
N THR A 221 -15.36 -16.87 6.30
CA THR A 221 -15.90 -17.48 7.53
C THR A 221 -16.35 -18.91 7.29
N ASN A 222 -16.21 -19.75 8.30
CA ASN A 222 -16.84 -21.07 8.31
C ASN A 222 -18.35 -20.95 8.62
N GLY A 223 -19.07 -22.07 8.57
CA GLY A 223 -20.52 -22.12 8.87
C GLY A 223 -20.93 -21.67 10.30
N SER A 224 -19.96 -21.42 11.19
CA SER A 224 -20.18 -20.81 12.52
C SER A 224 -19.88 -19.32 12.58
N GLY A 225 -19.58 -18.68 11.43
CA GLY A 225 -19.23 -17.26 11.35
C GLY A 225 -17.80 -16.94 11.84
N GLN A 226 -16.96 -17.95 12.03
CA GLN A 226 -15.59 -17.80 12.51
C GLN A 226 -14.66 -17.67 11.30
N PHE A 227 -13.77 -16.65 11.30
CA PHE A 227 -12.82 -16.47 10.21
C PHE A 227 -11.88 -17.68 10.09
N THR A 228 -11.73 -18.16 8.87
CA THR A 228 -10.80 -19.21 8.45
C THR A 228 -9.62 -18.62 7.67
N VAL A 229 -9.80 -17.43 7.06
CA VAL A 229 -8.76 -16.50 6.62
C VAL A 229 -9.19 -15.11 7.05
N ASP A 230 -8.23 -14.33 7.54
CA ASP A 230 -8.48 -12.98 8.03
C ASP A 230 -8.65 -11.97 6.88
N PRO A 231 -9.43 -10.90 7.09
CA PRO A 231 -9.47 -9.75 6.19
C PRO A 231 -8.07 -9.14 6.01
N SER A 232 -7.68 -8.77 4.80
CA SER A 232 -6.33 -8.28 4.50
C SER A 232 -6.22 -7.47 3.21
N PHE A 233 -5.33 -6.47 3.23
CA PHE A 233 -4.97 -5.68 2.05
C PHE A 233 -3.79 -6.30 1.31
N PHE A 234 -3.87 -6.41 -0.01
CA PHE A 234 -2.69 -6.68 -0.82
C PHE A 234 -2.47 -5.57 -1.84
N TYR A 235 -1.21 -5.38 -2.24
CA TYR A 235 -0.80 -4.33 -3.14
C TYR A 235 0.10 -4.89 -4.23
N TYR A 236 0.03 -4.33 -5.42
CA TYR A 236 1.06 -4.47 -6.45
C TYR A 236 1.76 -3.13 -6.63
N THR A 237 3.09 -3.15 -6.67
CA THR A 237 3.89 -1.98 -7.02
C THR A 237 4.27 -2.06 -8.49
N VAL A 238 4.02 -0.97 -9.23
CA VAL A 238 4.39 -0.82 -10.64
C VAL A 238 5.87 -0.47 -10.76
N LYS A 239 6.58 -1.13 -11.66
CA LYS A 239 7.95 -0.82 -12.07
C LYS A 239 8.12 -0.98 -13.58
N HIS A 240 8.77 -0.03 -14.23
CA HIS A 240 9.19 -0.11 -15.63
C HIS A 240 10.65 -0.57 -15.70
N ASP A 241 10.94 -1.70 -16.35
CA ASP A 241 12.30 -2.24 -16.43
C ASP A 241 12.56 -2.99 -17.75
N GLY A 242 13.69 -2.71 -18.40
CA GLY A 242 14.19 -3.50 -19.53
C GLY A 242 13.24 -3.67 -20.72
N GLY A 243 12.31 -2.73 -20.95
CA GLY A 243 11.28 -2.86 -21.98
C GLY A 243 10.03 -3.63 -21.53
N TYR A 244 9.80 -3.75 -20.21
CA TYR A 244 8.64 -4.38 -19.59
C TYR A 244 8.02 -3.47 -18.52
N ILE A 245 6.72 -3.64 -18.29
CA ILE A 245 6.00 -3.18 -17.10
C ILE A 245 5.88 -4.40 -16.18
N THR A 246 6.31 -4.23 -14.93
CA THR A 246 6.34 -5.27 -13.91
C THR A 246 5.50 -4.83 -12.73
N LEU A 247 4.69 -5.74 -12.21
CA LEU A 247 3.84 -5.56 -11.06
C LEU A 247 4.29 -6.57 -10.02
N THR A 248 4.92 -6.06 -8.97
CA THR A 248 5.45 -6.90 -7.90
C THR A 248 4.49 -6.85 -6.72
N PRO A 249 4.00 -8.01 -6.23
CA PRO A 249 3.16 -8.04 -5.06
C PRO A 249 3.95 -7.57 -3.85
N VAL A 250 3.32 -6.81 -2.97
CA VAL A 250 3.84 -6.51 -1.64
C VAL A 250 3.40 -7.66 -0.74
N GLU A 251 4.37 -8.36 -0.14
CA GLU A 251 4.13 -9.59 0.63
C GLU A 251 3.01 -9.46 1.66
N ASN A 252 2.10 -10.44 1.66
CA ASN A 252 1.01 -10.56 2.63
C ASN A 252 0.66 -12.05 2.86
N GLU A 253 0.88 -12.54 4.08
CA GLU A 253 0.60 -13.94 4.47
C GLU A 253 -0.90 -14.30 4.45
N ALA A 254 -1.78 -13.35 4.77
CA ALA A 254 -3.23 -13.55 4.75
C ALA A 254 -3.78 -13.60 3.32
N PHE A 255 -3.20 -12.85 2.38
CA PHE A 255 -3.48 -13.00 0.95
C PHE A 255 -3.06 -14.39 0.45
N SER A 256 -1.90 -14.86 0.89
CA SER A 256 -1.40 -16.21 0.58
C SER A 256 -2.32 -17.32 1.12
N SER A 257 -2.89 -17.10 2.30
CA SER A 257 -3.86 -17.99 2.93
C SER A 257 -5.23 -17.96 2.23
N PHE A 258 -5.68 -16.77 1.78
CA PHE A 258 -6.88 -16.61 0.95
C PHE A 258 -6.77 -17.39 -0.35
N LEU A 259 -5.68 -17.20 -1.09
CA LEU A 259 -5.44 -17.91 -2.33
C LEU A 259 -5.50 -19.41 -2.09
N THR A 260 -4.81 -19.90 -1.06
CA THR A 260 -4.84 -21.33 -0.69
C THR A 260 -6.26 -21.85 -0.41
N GLN A 261 -7.15 -21.03 0.16
CA GLN A 261 -8.56 -21.39 0.35
C GLN A 261 -9.43 -21.35 -0.90
N GLN A 262 -9.12 -20.46 -1.85
CA GLN A 262 -9.69 -20.52 -3.20
C GLN A 262 -9.09 -21.69 -4.01
N GLY A 263 -8.26 -22.52 -3.36
CA GLY A 263 -7.43 -23.58 -3.95
C GLY A 263 -6.41 -23.06 -4.96
N ILE A 264 -6.17 -21.76 -4.95
CA ILE A 264 -5.08 -21.11 -5.65
C ILE A 264 -3.79 -21.40 -4.86
N PRO A 265 -2.74 -21.98 -5.47
CA PRO A 265 -1.53 -22.32 -4.73
C PRO A 265 -0.95 -21.12 -3.98
N TRP A 266 -0.41 -21.32 -2.77
CA TRP A 266 0.28 -20.29 -1.98
C TRP A 266 1.34 -19.53 -2.79
N GLN A 267 1.98 -20.19 -3.75
CA GLN A 267 2.95 -19.59 -4.66
C GLN A 267 2.35 -18.45 -5.51
N ALA A 268 1.03 -18.41 -5.70
CA ALA A 268 0.33 -17.41 -6.48
C ALA A 268 0.25 -16.03 -5.82
N SER A 269 0.38 -15.94 -4.49
CA SER A 269 0.36 -14.65 -3.78
C SER A 269 1.68 -13.89 -3.90
N HIS A 270 2.71 -14.57 -4.37
CA HIS A 270 4.05 -14.05 -4.60
C HIS A 270 4.31 -14.03 -6.10
N VAL A 271 3.32 -13.77 -6.95
CA VAL A 271 3.55 -13.75 -8.40
C VAL A 271 3.77 -12.33 -8.89
N VAL A 272 4.91 -12.12 -9.53
CA VAL A 272 5.18 -10.95 -10.33
C VAL A 272 4.47 -11.08 -11.68
N ILE A 273 3.65 -10.08 -12.01
CA ILE A 273 3.03 -9.97 -13.33
C ILE A 273 3.91 -9.06 -14.18
N ARG A 274 4.35 -9.55 -15.33
CA ARG A 274 5.20 -8.81 -16.26
C ARG A 274 4.57 -8.78 -17.64
N MET A 275 4.75 -7.68 -18.33
CA MET A 275 4.26 -7.52 -19.70
C MET A 275 5.21 -6.63 -20.50
N PRO A 276 5.39 -6.86 -21.81
CA PRO A 276 6.24 -6.01 -22.64
C PRO A 276 5.75 -4.55 -22.65
N ALA A 277 6.60 -3.62 -22.24
CA ALA A 277 6.36 -2.18 -22.40
C ALA A 277 6.33 -1.78 -23.88
N THR A 278 6.96 -2.60 -24.72
CA THR A 278 6.87 -2.53 -26.18
C THR A 278 6.89 -3.95 -26.76
N SER A 279 5.83 -4.40 -27.43
CA SER A 279 5.99 -5.44 -28.45
C SER A 279 4.77 -5.60 -29.35
N ASP A 280 5.08 -5.91 -30.62
CA ASP A 280 4.31 -6.54 -31.69
C ASP A 280 2.78 -6.45 -31.57
N ALA A 281 2.21 -5.52 -32.34
CA ALA A 281 0.79 -5.48 -32.63
C ALA A 281 0.27 -6.89 -32.96
N ILE A 282 -0.76 -7.36 -32.25
CA ILE A 282 -1.67 -8.33 -32.85
C ILE A 282 -2.34 -7.55 -34.01
N PRO A 283 -2.05 -7.86 -35.30
CA PRO A 283 -2.43 -6.98 -36.41
C PRO A 283 -3.94 -6.74 -36.53
N ALA A 284 -4.76 -7.54 -35.85
CA ALA A 284 -6.22 -7.44 -35.80
C ALA A 284 -6.75 -6.35 -34.85
N TYR A 285 -5.98 -5.87 -33.85
CA TYR A 285 -6.49 -5.05 -32.73
C TYR A 285 -5.75 -3.69 -32.52
N GLY A 286 -4.93 -3.28 -33.48
CA GLY A 286 -4.29 -1.95 -33.54
C GLY A 286 -2.91 -1.84 -32.88
N SER A 287 -2.43 -0.60 -32.66
CA SER A 287 -1.03 -0.29 -32.26
C SER A 287 -0.89 0.25 -30.82
N GLY A 288 -1.06 -0.61 -29.81
CA GLY A 288 -0.78 -0.31 -28.39
C GLY A 288 0.37 -1.15 -27.82
N ASN A 289 0.89 -0.80 -26.64
CA ASN A 289 1.77 -1.69 -25.87
C ASN A 289 1.01 -2.90 -25.30
N ALA A 290 1.71 -3.91 -24.77
CA ALA A 290 1.07 -5.13 -24.28
C ALA A 290 0.00 -4.86 -23.21
N LEU A 291 0.27 -3.97 -22.24
CA LEU A 291 -0.69 -3.61 -21.20
C LEU A 291 -1.96 -3.01 -21.81
N THR A 292 -1.83 -2.05 -22.73
CA THR A 292 -3.00 -1.46 -23.41
C THR A 292 -3.76 -2.45 -24.28
N GLN A 293 -3.09 -3.46 -24.86
CA GLN A 293 -3.76 -4.53 -25.59
C GLN A 293 -4.48 -5.51 -24.66
N ASN A 294 -3.93 -5.81 -23.49
CA ASN A 294 -4.58 -6.66 -22.50
C ASN A 294 -5.77 -5.94 -21.85
N ILE A 295 -5.67 -4.62 -21.61
CA ILE A 295 -6.83 -3.82 -21.17
C ILE A 295 -7.88 -3.76 -22.29
N TYR A 296 -7.46 -3.60 -23.56
CA TYR A 296 -8.38 -3.45 -24.69
C TYR A 296 -9.09 -4.76 -25.09
N THR A 297 -8.39 -5.90 -25.04
CA THR A 297 -8.91 -7.19 -25.53
C THR A 297 -9.28 -8.15 -24.41
N GLN A 298 -8.77 -7.94 -23.20
CA GLN A 298 -8.86 -8.86 -22.06
C GLN A 298 -8.44 -10.30 -22.35
N THR A 299 -7.74 -10.53 -23.47
CA THR A 299 -7.24 -11.85 -23.87
C THR A 299 -6.01 -12.27 -23.06
N ALA A 300 -5.38 -11.32 -22.38
CA ALA A 300 -4.21 -11.52 -21.52
C ALA A 300 -3.03 -12.25 -22.21
N SER A 301 -3.03 -12.27 -23.55
CA SER A 301 -2.11 -13.01 -24.42
C SER A 301 -0.64 -12.56 -24.31
N THR A 302 -0.39 -11.42 -23.67
CA THR A 302 0.95 -10.85 -23.44
C THR A 302 1.24 -10.58 -21.95
N LEU A 303 0.44 -11.13 -21.05
CA LEU A 303 0.69 -11.15 -19.60
C LEU A 303 1.49 -12.39 -19.22
N PHE A 304 2.64 -12.17 -18.59
CA PHE A 304 3.49 -13.22 -18.03
C PHE A 304 3.36 -13.21 -16.51
N VAL A 305 3.14 -14.38 -15.94
CA VAL A 305 2.84 -14.60 -14.52
C VAL A 305 3.92 -15.53 -14.00
N PHE A 306 4.80 -15.04 -13.12
CA PHE A 306 5.89 -15.84 -12.55
C PHE A 306 6.08 -15.60 -11.05
N PRO A 307 6.58 -16.60 -10.28
CA PRO A 307 6.91 -16.42 -8.87
C PRO A 307 7.96 -15.31 -8.65
N ASP A 308 7.82 -14.57 -7.56
CA ASP A 308 8.68 -13.45 -7.14
C ASP A 308 10.06 -13.97 -6.72
N GLU A 309 11.09 -13.26 -7.18
CA GLU A 309 12.50 -13.56 -6.99
C GLU A 309 12.90 -13.56 -5.50
N LYS A 310 12.12 -12.94 -4.62
CA LYS A 310 12.34 -12.91 -3.16
C LYS A 310 11.99 -14.21 -2.43
N THR A 311 11.23 -15.12 -3.04
CA THR A 311 10.90 -16.44 -2.46
C THR A 311 11.91 -17.55 -2.84
N ALA A 312 13.13 -17.17 -3.23
CA ALA A 312 14.17 -18.02 -3.81
C ALA A 312 14.66 -19.19 -2.93
N ASP A 313 14.25 -19.29 -1.66
CA ASP A 313 14.57 -20.43 -0.81
C ASP A 313 13.70 -21.67 -1.10
N ALA A 314 12.55 -21.51 -1.79
CA ALA A 314 11.65 -22.61 -2.16
C ALA A 314 11.64 -22.93 -3.66
N PHE A 315 12.17 -22.06 -4.52
CA PHE A 315 12.37 -22.32 -5.95
C PHE A 315 13.72 -21.77 -6.40
N PRO A 316 14.66 -22.61 -6.88
CA PRO A 316 15.95 -22.14 -7.34
C PRO A 316 15.76 -21.13 -8.47
N THR A 317 16.58 -20.07 -8.46
CA THR A 317 16.76 -19.08 -9.54
C THR A 317 16.39 -19.69 -10.90
N MET A 318 15.27 -19.24 -11.48
CA MET A 318 14.83 -19.74 -12.78
C MET A 318 15.94 -19.50 -13.79
N THR A 319 16.39 -20.55 -14.45
CA THR A 319 17.27 -20.43 -15.60
C THR A 319 16.55 -19.64 -16.71
N PRO A 320 17.27 -18.90 -17.58
CA PRO A 320 16.67 -18.24 -18.74
C PRO A 320 15.77 -19.15 -19.60
N SER A 321 16.05 -20.46 -19.61
CA SER A 321 15.21 -21.49 -20.25
C SER A 321 13.88 -21.77 -19.52
N GLN A 322 13.86 -21.73 -18.19
CA GLN A 322 12.62 -21.88 -17.40
C GLN A 322 11.78 -20.61 -17.49
N GLN A 323 12.42 -19.45 -17.42
CA GLN A 323 11.76 -18.16 -17.69
C GLN A 323 11.11 -18.16 -19.08
N ALA A 324 11.83 -18.58 -20.12
CA ALA A 324 11.29 -18.70 -21.48
C ALA A 324 10.15 -19.74 -21.60
N GLN A 325 10.06 -20.72 -20.69
CA GLN A 325 8.97 -21.69 -20.65
C GLN A 325 7.69 -21.09 -20.03
N TYR A 326 7.82 -20.33 -18.93
CA TYR A 326 6.69 -19.60 -18.32
C TYR A 326 6.20 -18.45 -19.21
N GLU A 327 7.12 -17.77 -19.91
CA GLU A 327 6.80 -16.76 -20.92
C GLU A 327 6.11 -17.37 -22.16
N GLN A 328 6.27 -18.68 -22.42
CA GLN A 328 5.60 -19.38 -23.53
C GLN A 328 4.22 -19.94 -23.18
N THR A 329 3.90 -20.19 -21.90
CA THR A 329 2.62 -20.78 -21.49
C THR A 329 1.44 -19.81 -21.48
N GLY A 330 1.69 -18.50 -21.48
CA GLY A 330 0.65 -17.46 -21.50
C GLY A 330 -0.25 -17.46 -20.25
N PHE A 331 -1.08 -16.42 -20.13
CA PHE A 331 -2.12 -16.34 -19.11
C PHE A 331 -3.31 -17.27 -19.43
N ASN A 332 -3.98 -17.77 -18.38
CA ASN A 332 -5.25 -18.49 -18.48
C ASN A 332 -6.24 -17.96 -17.41
N PRO A 333 -7.41 -17.42 -17.81
CA PRO A 333 -8.40 -16.84 -16.89
C PRO A 333 -9.01 -17.87 -15.93
N ASN A 334 -8.97 -19.16 -16.28
CA ASN A 334 -9.59 -20.26 -15.53
C ASN A 334 -8.60 -21.12 -14.76
N ASN A 335 -7.38 -20.61 -14.60
CA ASN A 335 -6.43 -21.14 -13.63
C ASN A 335 -6.37 -20.24 -12.40
N ALA A 336 -5.53 -20.66 -11.47
CA ALA A 336 -5.37 -20.03 -10.18
C ALA A 336 -4.93 -18.55 -10.22
N TYR A 337 -4.43 -18.07 -11.36
CA TYR A 337 -3.91 -16.70 -11.57
C TYR A 337 -4.88 -15.78 -12.32
N GLY A 338 -5.99 -16.32 -12.85
CA GLY A 338 -7.03 -15.57 -13.56
C GLY A 338 -7.61 -14.42 -12.75
N PHE A 339 -8.00 -14.74 -11.51
CA PHE A 339 -8.56 -13.80 -10.54
C PHE A 339 -7.64 -12.59 -10.24
N LEU A 340 -6.32 -12.81 -10.17
CA LEU A 340 -5.36 -11.73 -9.87
C LEU A 340 -5.24 -10.72 -11.01
N THR A 341 -5.37 -11.21 -12.24
CA THR A 341 -5.32 -10.38 -13.43
C THR A 341 -6.63 -9.63 -13.62
N GLU A 342 -7.77 -10.24 -13.29
CA GLU A 342 -9.07 -9.57 -13.28
C GLU A 342 -9.07 -8.34 -12.37
N ILE A 343 -8.55 -8.48 -11.15
CA ILE A 343 -8.39 -7.36 -10.20
C ILE A 343 -7.51 -6.26 -10.79
N LEU A 344 -6.41 -6.66 -11.45
CA LEU A 344 -5.45 -5.74 -12.04
C LEU A 344 -6.04 -4.93 -13.20
N VAL A 345 -6.64 -5.61 -14.18
CA VAL A 345 -7.25 -4.98 -15.37
C VAL A 345 -8.36 -4.03 -14.93
N THR A 346 -9.18 -4.49 -14.00
CA THR A 346 -10.27 -3.71 -13.40
C THR A 346 -9.76 -2.45 -12.71
N GLY A 347 -8.64 -2.51 -11.98
CA GLY A 347 -8.01 -1.33 -11.36
C GLY A 347 -7.44 -0.31 -12.36
N PHE A 348 -6.88 -0.75 -13.49
CA PHE A 348 -6.42 0.17 -14.54
C PHE A 348 -7.59 0.80 -15.30
N GLU A 349 -8.67 0.06 -15.53
CA GLU A 349 -9.89 0.59 -16.12
C GLU A 349 -10.51 1.68 -15.23
N ALA A 350 -10.56 1.43 -13.92
CA ALA A 350 -11.03 2.39 -12.92
C ALA A 350 -10.39 3.77 -13.08
N GLY A 351 -9.06 3.82 -13.01
CA GLY A 351 -8.32 5.09 -13.02
C GLY A 351 -8.25 5.75 -14.40
N PHE A 352 -8.49 5.02 -15.49
CA PHE A 352 -8.54 5.61 -16.83
C PHE A 352 -9.77 6.49 -17.01
N PHE A 353 -10.91 6.07 -16.47
CA PHE A 353 -12.18 6.74 -16.73
C PHE A 353 -12.34 8.07 -15.98
N ASN A 354 -11.61 8.29 -14.89
CA ASN A 354 -11.67 9.52 -14.08
C ASN A 354 -13.12 9.91 -13.75
N GLY A 355 -13.91 8.89 -13.37
CA GLY A 355 -15.36 8.92 -13.39
C GLY A 355 -15.94 9.57 -12.14
N SER A 356 -17.10 10.25 -12.23
CA SER A 356 -17.84 10.62 -11.02
C SER A 356 -19.37 10.65 -11.20
N GLY A 357 -20.11 10.07 -10.25
CA GLY A 357 -21.57 9.94 -10.26
C GLY A 357 -22.30 11.00 -9.43
N LEU A 358 -23.56 11.31 -9.77
CA LEU A 358 -24.45 12.09 -8.90
C LEU A 358 -25.17 11.15 -7.93
N PRO A 359 -25.36 11.53 -6.65
CA PRO A 359 -26.23 10.79 -5.75
C PRO A 359 -27.68 10.82 -6.26
N ILE A 360 -28.47 9.79 -5.91
CA ILE A 360 -29.81 9.53 -6.47
C ILE A 360 -30.72 10.77 -6.52
N PRO A 361 -30.84 11.61 -5.47
CA PRO A 361 -31.79 12.73 -5.50
C PRO A 361 -31.36 13.86 -6.44
N ASP A 362 -30.05 14.08 -6.60
CA ASP A 362 -29.51 15.03 -7.58
C ASP A 362 -29.64 14.48 -9.00
N ALA A 363 -29.42 13.17 -9.20
CA ALA A 363 -29.65 12.51 -10.48
C ALA A 363 -31.12 12.56 -10.92
N MET A 364 -32.05 12.69 -9.97
CA MET A 364 -33.47 12.93 -10.19
C MET A 364 -33.84 14.42 -10.32
N GLY A 365 -32.87 15.33 -10.27
CA GLY A 365 -33.10 16.78 -10.34
C GLY A 365 -33.87 17.36 -9.13
N LEU A 366 -33.89 16.65 -8.01
CA LEU A 366 -34.64 17.04 -6.81
C LEU A 366 -33.88 18.03 -5.92
N THR A 367 -32.57 18.20 -6.15
CA THR A 367 -31.69 19.10 -5.40
C THR A 367 -30.69 19.82 -6.31
N SER A 368 -30.01 20.85 -5.79
CA SER A 368 -29.17 21.76 -6.57
C SER A 368 -27.66 21.64 -6.33
N GLY A 369 -27.12 20.48 -5.88
CA GLY A 369 -25.67 20.29 -5.83
C GLY A 369 -25.10 19.59 -4.58
N ALA A 370 -25.46 18.34 -4.36
CA ALA A 370 -24.64 17.44 -3.56
C ALA A 370 -23.29 17.14 -4.27
N PRO A 371 -22.23 16.80 -3.51
CA PRO A 371 -20.95 16.39 -4.09
C PRO A 371 -21.10 15.12 -4.93
N ARG A 372 -20.33 15.02 -6.02
CA ARG A 372 -20.25 13.81 -6.84
C ARG A 372 -19.51 12.68 -6.10
N VAL A 373 -19.87 11.43 -6.39
CA VAL A 373 -19.19 10.21 -5.95
C VAL A 373 -18.05 9.91 -6.93
N ASP A 374 -16.80 9.83 -6.47
CA ASP A 374 -15.63 9.49 -7.28
C ASP A 374 -15.66 8.01 -7.70
N LEU A 375 -15.60 7.68 -8.99
CA LEU A 375 -15.65 6.31 -9.50
C LEU A 375 -14.26 5.77 -9.87
N ASP A 376 -13.18 6.48 -9.61
CA ASP A 376 -11.82 5.94 -9.74
C ASP A 376 -11.46 5.00 -8.59
N GLN A 377 -12.23 5.09 -7.51
CA GLN A 377 -12.07 4.27 -6.34
C GLN A 377 -13.01 3.07 -6.41
N MET A 378 -12.45 1.85 -6.49
CA MET A 378 -13.25 0.61 -6.57
C MET A 378 -14.25 0.46 -5.41
N TRP A 379 -13.98 1.05 -4.25
CA TRP A 379 -14.90 1.05 -3.10
C TRP A 379 -16.14 1.95 -3.27
N ASN A 380 -16.18 2.79 -4.31
CA ASN A 380 -17.36 3.57 -4.70
C ASN A 380 -18.22 2.84 -5.73
N TRP A 381 -17.80 1.67 -6.19
CA TRP A 381 -18.54 0.93 -7.20
C TRP A 381 -19.70 0.16 -6.57
N SER A 382 -20.86 0.39 -7.13
CA SER A 382 -22.04 -0.46 -6.96
C SER A 382 -22.67 -0.66 -8.32
N GLY A 383 -23.50 -1.69 -8.49
CA GLY A 383 -24.21 -1.95 -9.75
C GLY A 383 -25.07 -0.78 -10.26
N LEU A 384 -25.29 0.27 -9.46
CA LEU A 384 -26.03 1.48 -9.85
C LEU A 384 -25.12 2.55 -10.45
N TYR A 385 -23.96 2.81 -9.84
CA TYR A 385 -23.01 3.82 -10.32
C TYR A 385 -22.18 3.29 -11.49
N ALA A 386 -21.86 1.99 -11.45
CA ALA A 386 -21.16 1.25 -12.49
C ALA A 386 -21.92 1.16 -13.83
N TYR A 387 -23.25 1.30 -13.81
CA TYR A 387 -24.11 1.00 -14.95
C TYR A 387 -25.24 1.99 -15.22
N GLY A 388 -25.32 3.10 -14.48
CA GLY A 388 -26.37 4.11 -14.68
C GLY A 388 -27.77 3.66 -14.24
N ALA A 389 -27.86 3.00 -13.07
CA ALA A 389 -29.06 2.52 -12.36
C ALA A 389 -30.02 1.64 -13.19
N VAL A 390 -29.90 0.34 -12.95
CA VAL A 390 -30.66 -0.75 -13.56
C VAL A 390 -31.86 -1.11 -12.70
N GLY A 391 -33.06 -1.07 -13.26
CA GLY A 391 -34.24 -1.74 -12.72
C GLY A 391 -34.66 -2.90 -13.61
N ALA A 392 -35.25 -3.95 -13.03
CA ALA A 392 -36.07 -4.88 -13.80
C ALA A 392 -37.13 -4.07 -14.57
N ALA A 393 -37.38 -4.39 -15.86
CA ALA A 393 -38.29 -3.62 -16.73
C ALA A 393 -39.73 -3.43 -16.20
N SER A 394 -40.10 -4.12 -15.12
CA SER A 394 -41.40 -4.05 -14.45
C SER A 394 -41.32 -3.71 -12.95
N GLY A 395 -40.13 -3.49 -12.39
CA GLY A 395 -39.93 -3.13 -10.98
C GLY A 395 -40.05 -1.62 -10.73
N PRO A 396 -40.11 -1.17 -9.47
CA PRO A 396 -40.16 0.27 -9.13
C PRO A 396 -39.02 1.07 -9.78
N LEU A 397 -37.87 0.42 -10.03
CA LEU A 397 -36.72 0.98 -10.73
C LEU A 397 -36.92 1.19 -12.26
N ALA A 398 -37.92 0.55 -12.90
CA ALA A 398 -38.20 0.69 -14.34
C ALA A 398 -38.67 2.08 -14.77
N SER A 399 -39.15 2.88 -13.81
CA SER A 399 -39.72 4.22 -14.03
C SER A 399 -38.78 5.37 -13.68
N PHE A 400 -37.55 5.09 -13.26
CA PHE A 400 -36.58 6.14 -12.94
C PHE A 400 -35.79 6.53 -14.19
N ASP A 401 -36.17 7.65 -14.79
CA ASP A 401 -35.39 8.34 -15.80
C ASP A 401 -34.20 9.01 -15.09
N TYR A 402 -33.09 8.29 -14.93
CA TYR A 402 -31.86 8.77 -14.29
C TYR A 402 -31.24 9.85 -15.22
N GLN A 403 -31.66 11.10 -15.06
CA GLN A 403 -31.23 12.23 -15.91
C GLN A 403 -29.87 12.75 -15.47
N ASN A 404 -28.85 11.90 -15.54
CA ASN A 404 -27.48 12.39 -15.49
C ASN A 404 -27.18 13.01 -16.87
N SER A 405 -27.17 14.34 -16.95
CA SER A 405 -27.02 15.06 -18.23
C SER A 405 -25.67 14.73 -18.86
N VAL A 406 -25.71 13.89 -19.89
CA VAL A 406 -24.59 13.32 -20.64
C VAL A 406 -23.74 14.43 -21.27
N THR A 407 -22.70 14.85 -20.57
CA THR A 407 -21.59 15.63 -21.16
C THR A 407 -20.23 14.96 -20.98
N ALA A 408 -20.12 14.00 -20.05
CA ALA A 408 -19.03 13.04 -19.94
C ALA A 408 -19.62 11.69 -19.47
N GLN A 409 -19.41 10.61 -20.23
CA GLN A 409 -19.86 9.27 -19.86
C GLN A 409 -18.85 8.69 -18.85
N HIS A 410 -19.32 8.30 -17.67
CA HIS A 410 -18.49 7.90 -16.53
C HIS A 410 -18.55 6.38 -16.22
N TYR A 411 -19.06 5.56 -17.15
CA TYR A 411 -19.21 4.10 -17.00
C TYR A 411 -19.24 3.40 -18.37
N ASP A 412 -18.95 2.09 -18.42
CA ASP A 412 -18.97 1.32 -19.67
C ASP A 412 -20.42 0.97 -20.09
N VAL A 413 -20.88 1.63 -21.14
CA VAL A 413 -22.23 1.46 -21.69
C VAL A 413 -22.41 0.18 -22.51
N HIS A 414 -21.33 -0.48 -22.94
CA HIS A 414 -21.38 -1.70 -23.76
C HIS A 414 -21.42 -2.98 -22.93
N THR A 415 -20.92 -2.95 -21.70
CA THR A 415 -21.00 -4.07 -20.75
C THR A 415 -22.39 -4.20 -20.09
N LEU A 416 -23.15 -3.10 -20.02
CA LEU A 416 -24.47 -3.07 -19.40
C LEU A 416 -25.48 -4.09 -19.98
N PRO A 417 -25.67 -4.20 -21.32
CA PRO A 417 -26.57 -5.20 -21.89
C PRO A 417 -26.12 -6.64 -21.62
N ILE A 418 -24.82 -6.89 -21.48
CA ILE A 418 -24.28 -8.23 -21.19
C ILE A 418 -24.57 -8.60 -19.73
N PHE A 419 -24.29 -7.70 -18.79
CA PHE A 419 -24.60 -7.89 -17.37
C PHE A 419 -26.11 -8.10 -17.12
N GLN A 420 -26.98 -7.33 -17.79
CA GLN A 420 -28.44 -7.39 -17.57
C GLN A 420 -29.14 -8.63 -18.12
N ASN A 421 -28.53 -9.27 -19.11
CA ASN A 421 -29.23 -10.25 -19.95
C ASN A 421 -28.50 -11.58 -20.07
N THR A 422 -27.33 -11.73 -19.45
CA THR A 422 -26.47 -12.91 -19.60
C THR A 422 -25.84 -13.29 -18.26
N ASN A 423 -25.47 -14.57 -18.10
CA ASN A 423 -24.57 -15.04 -17.05
C ASN A 423 -23.24 -15.53 -17.63
N ALA A 424 -22.85 -14.98 -18.78
CA ALA A 424 -21.56 -15.24 -19.41
C ALA A 424 -20.53 -14.21 -18.92
N TYR A 425 -19.25 -14.62 -18.88
CA TYR A 425 -18.12 -13.72 -18.71
C TYR A 425 -18.14 -12.70 -19.83
N GLY A 426 -18.44 -11.46 -19.51
CA GLY A 426 -18.59 -10.40 -20.50
C GLY A 426 -17.37 -9.50 -20.58
N TRP A 427 -16.93 -9.01 -19.43
CA TRP A 427 -15.89 -8.00 -19.29
C TRP A 427 -15.44 -7.95 -17.83
N SER A 428 -14.13 -7.84 -17.57
CA SER A 428 -13.57 -7.95 -16.21
C SER A 428 -14.25 -7.04 -15.20
N TYR A 429 -14.67 -5.83 -15.59
CA TYR A 429 -15.41 -4.91 -14.72
C TYR A 429 -16.79 -5.44 -14.32
N SER A 430 -17.56 -6.04 -15.25
CA SER A 430 -18.88 -6.62 -14.94
C SER A 430 -18.79 -7.92 -14.19
N ASP A 431 -17.78 -8.71 -14.51
CA ASP A 431 -17.56 -10.00 -13.89
C ASP A 431 -17.05 -9.79 -12.45
N PHE A 432 -16.20 -8.79 -12.24
CA PHE A 432 -15.77 -8.35 -10.92
C PHE A 432 -16.96 -7.91 -10.06
N LEU A 433 -17.85 -7.06 -10.58
CA LEU A 433 -19.03 -6.60 -9.83
C LEU A 433 -20.01 -7.74 -9.50
N SER A 434 -20.12 -8.75 -10.37
CA SER A 434 -20.96 -9.93 -10.14
C SER A 434 -20.49 -10.79 -8.95
N THR A 435 -19.20 -10.69 -8.61
CA THR A 435 -18.56 -11.45 -7.53
C THR A 435 -18.86 -10.88 -6.13
N PHE A 436 -19.29 -9.61 -6.02
CA PHE A 436 -19.54 -8.95 -4.73
C PHE A 436 -21.04 -8.79 -4.44
N LYS A 437 -21.60 -9.78 -3.75
CA LYS A 437 -22.91 -9.76 -3.06
C LYS A 437 -24.13 -9.27 -3.86
N GLY A 438 -24.07 -9.25 -5.19
CA GLY A 438 -25.17 -8.75 -6.01
C GLY A 438 -25.24 -9.32 -7.42
N ALA A 439 -25.00 -10.62 -7.64
CA ALA A 439 -25.38 -11.32 -8.87
C ALA A 439 -25.16 -12.84 -8.76
N VAL A 440 -25.66 -13.58 -9.75
CA VAL A 440 -25.17 -14.93 -10.07
C VAL A 440 -23.79 -14.81 -10.71
N ASN A 441 -22.77 -15.36 -10.05
CA ASN A 441 -21.38 -15.42 -10.56
C ASN A 441 -21.36 -16.18 -11.90
N PRO A 442 -20.78 -15.63 -12.99
CA PRO A 442 -20.63 -16.32 -14.27
C PRO A 442 -19.93 -17.69 -14.18
N GLN A 443 -18.98 -17.87 -13.25
CA GLN A 443 -18.36 -19.16 -12.98
C GLN A 443 -19.32 -20.11 -12.27
N VAL A 444 -19.25 -21.38 -12.64
CA VAL A 444 -19.89 -22.50 -11.95
C VAL A 444 -18.84 -23.53 -11.56
N SER A 445 -18.92 -24.05 -10.33
CA SER A 445 -17.98 -25.08 -9.86
C SER A 445 -18.16 -26.37 -10.66
N LEU A 446 -17.09 -26.94 -11.18
CA LEU A 446 -17.07 -28.26 -11.81
C LEU A 446 -16.62 -29.37 -10.83
N TRP A 447 -16.59 -29.05 -9.53
CA TRP A 447 -16.38 -29.99 -8.45
C TRP A 447 -17.69 -30.35 -7.74
N ASP A 448 -18.01 -31.64 -7.70
CA ASP A 448 -19.09 -32.19 -6.90
C ASP A 448 -18.55 -32.62 -5.53
N ALA A 449 -18.71 -31.75 -4.54
CA ALA A 449 -18.26 -32.00 -3.16
C ALA A 449 -18.96 -33.21 -2.50
N ASN A 450 -20.14 -33.61 -2.97
CA ASN A 450 -20.92 -34.70 -2.40
C ASN A 450 -20.67 -36.04 -3.10
N ALA A 451 -19.95 -36.04 -4.23
CA ALA A 451 -19.56 -37.26 -4.91
C ALA A 451 -18.70 -38.17 -4.03
N ASN A 452 -18.66 -39.47 -4.37
CA ASN A 452 -17.89 -40.50 -3.65
C ASN A 452 -18.15 -40.56 -2.13
N GLY A 453 -19.36 -40.23 -1.68
CA GLY A 453 -19.70 -40.23 -0.25
C GLY A 453 -19.10 -39.06 0.53
N GLY A 454 -18.91 -37.90 -0.12
CA GLY A 454 -18.38 -36.67 0.49
C GLY A 454 -16.86 -36.50 0.40
N ALA A 455 -16.16 -37.40 -0.30
CA ALA A 455 -14.75 -37.21 -0.64
C ALA A 455 -14.55 -36.23 -1.82
N GLY A 456 -15.62 -35.95 -2.53
CA GLY A 456 -15.67 -35.08 -3.70
C GLY A 456 -15.07 -35.71 -4.96
N ALA A 457 -15.48 -35.19 -6.12
CA ALA A 457 -14.96 -35.54 -7.44
C ALA A 457 -15.32 -34.44 -8.45
N GLN A 458 -14.69 -34.46 -9.63
CA GLN A 458 -15.21 -33.69 -10.76
C GLN A 458 -16.65 -34.11 -11.11
N VAL A 459 -17.44 -33.16 -11.62
CA VAL A 459 -18.83 -33.40 -12.03
C VAL A 459 -18.91 -34.44 -13.14
N SER A 460 -19.95 -35.26 -13.12
CA SER A 460 -20.11 -36.34 -14.10
C SER A 460 -20.71 -35.88 -15.44
N GLN A 461 -21.49 -34.81 -15.43
CA GLN A 461 -22.27 -34.34 -16.57
C GLN A 461 -22.27 -32.80 -16.63
N ILE A 462 -21.97 -32.28 -17.82
CA ILE A 462 -22.14 -30.87 -18.19
C ILE A 462 -22.99 -30.84 -19.46
N ASN A 463 -24.13 -30.16 -19.44
CA ASN A 463 -25.01 -30.03 -20.59
C ASN A 463 -24.88 -28.64 -21.21
N ILE A 464 -24.50 -28.59 -22.48
CA ILE A 464 -24.40 -27.37 -23.27
C ILE A 464 -25.54 -27.35 -24.31
N LYS A 465 -26.27 -26.25 -24.37
CA LYS A 465 -27.31 -26.05 -25.39
C LYS A 465 -27.02 -24.80 -26.21
N LEU A 466 -27.09 -24.97 -27.53
CA LEU A 466 -26.74 -23.95 -28.51
C LEU A 466 -28.01 -23.36 -29.12
N PHE A 467 -28.03 -22.04 -29.29
CA PHE A 467 -29.18 -21.29 -29.78
C PHE A 467 -28.85 -20.50 -31.06
N ASP A 468 -29.85 -20.26 -31.89
CA ASP A 468 -29.83 -19.22 -32.90
C ASP A 468 -30.16 -17.85 -32.28
N LEU A 469 -29.87 -16.74 -32.96
CA LEU A 469 -30.23 -15.41 -32.47
C LEU A 469 -31.75 -15.23 -32.28
N ALA A 470 -32.55 -15.97 -33.06
CA ALA A 470 -34.00 -15.97 -32.98
C ALA A 470 -34.58 -16.98 -31.98
N ASP A 471 -33.77 -17.91 -31.45
CA ASP A 471 -34.25 -18.85 -30.44
C ASP A 471 -34.52 -18.11 -29.11
N THR A 472 -35.58 -18.54 -28.41
CA THR A 472 -35.86 -18.10 -27.04
C THR A 472 -35.01 -18.95 -26.07
N PRO A 473 -34.21 -18.32 -25.19
CA PRO A 473 -33.48 -19.05 -24.15
C PRO A 473 -34.43 -19.83 -23.23
N ASP A 474 -33.96 -20.93 -22.65
CA ASP A 474 -34.79 -21.91 -21.94
C ASP A 474 -34.90 -21.69 -20.43
N GLY A 475 -34.59 -20.48 -19.95
CA GLY A 475 -34.76 -20.10 -18.54
C GLY A 475 -33.62 -20.55 -17.62
N THR A 476 -32.48 -20.97 -18.18
CA THR A 476 -31.24 -21.22 -17.42
C THR A 476 -30.58 -19.94 -16.90
N TYR A 477 -31.01 -18.79 -17.39
CA TYR A 477 -30.59 -17.48 -16.93
C TYR A 477 -31.10 -17.20 -15.52
N GLN A 478 -30.19 -16.79 -14.67
CA GLN A 478 -30.47 -16.30 -13.34
C GLN A 478 -30.22 -14.78 -13.34
N ALA A 479 -31.26 -13.98 -13.14
CA ALA A 479 -31.11 -12.54 -13.12
C ALA A 479 -30.20 -12.10 -11.96
N PRO A 480 -29.25 -11.18 -12.19
CA PRO A 480 -28.53 -10.52 -11.11
C PRO A 480 -29.54 -9.87 -10.15
N THR A 481 -29.47 -10.23 -8.88
CA THR A 481 -30.20 -9.54 -7.82
C THR A 481 -29.33 -8.41 -7.28
N LEU A 482 -29.65 -7.18 -7.67
CA LEU A 482 -29.18 -6.01 -6.93
C LEU A 482 -30.14 -5.85 -5.74
N ASP A 483 -29.70 -6.22 -4.54
CA ASP A 483 -30.53 -6.17 -3.31
C ASP A 483 -30.87 -4.72 -2.86
N ASP A 484 -30.51 -3.70 -3.66
CA ASP A 484 -30.73 -2.29 -3.35
C ASP A 484 -32.14 -1.83 -3.77
N TYR A 485 -33.10 -1.95 -2.86
CA TYR A 485 -34.43 -1.33 -2.96
C TYR A 485 -34.35 0.15 -2.55
N PHE A 486 -34.62 1.11 -3.46
CA PHE A 486 -34.57 2.54 -3.13
C PHE A 486 -35.92 3.14 -2.77
N LEU A 487 -35.91 3.90 -1.67
CA LEU A 487 -37.00 4.74 -1.20
C LEU A 487 -36.91 6.11 -1.89
N GLN A 488 -37.96 6.52 -2.62
CA GLN A 488 -37.97 7.80 -3.34
C GLN A 488 -37.94 8.98 -2.34
N PRO A 489 -36.91 9.85 -2.35
CA PRO A 489 -36.87 11.02 -1.48
C PRO A 489 -37.88 12.08 -1.94
N VAL A 490 -38.48 12.77 -0.96
CA VAL A 490 -39.31 13.97 -1.20
C VAL A 490 -38.41 15.22 -1.18
N SER A 491 -38.65 16.16 -2.10
CA SER A 491 -37.81 17.36 -2.28
C SER A 491 -37.80 18.34 -1.09
N SER A 492 -38.72 18.19 -0.13
CA SER A 492 -38.81 19.00 1.08
C SER A 492 -39.50 18.22 2.20
N PRO A 493 -38.84 17.21 2.81
CA PRO A 493 -39.47 16.42 3.86
C PRO A 493 -39.70 17.29 5.09
N THR A 494 -40.94 17.35 5.58
CA THR A 494 -41.23 17.94 6.90
C THR A 494 -40.68 17.01 7.97
N LEU A 495 -39.55 17.38 8.58
CA LEU A 495 -38.90 16.57 9.62
C LEU A 495 -39.50 16.88 11.00
N VAL A 496 -39.68 15.83 11.80
CA VAL A 496 -40.16 15.89 13.17
C VAL A 496 -39.21 15.13 14.10
N GLN A 497 -39.00 15.66 15.30
CA GLN A 497 -38.27 14.98 16.39
C GLN A 497 -39.24 14.55 17.50
N SER A 498 -38.88 13.48 18.21
CA SER A 498 -39.63 13.04 19.38
C SER A 498 -39.27 13.93 20.58
N GLN A 499 -40.27 14.46 21.31
CA GLN A 499 -40.02 15.37 22.44
C GLN A 499 -39.54 14.69 23.74
N SER A 500 -39.11 13.42 23.69
CA SER A 500 -38.62 12.71 24.89
C SER A 500 -37.17 13.09 25.20
N THR A 501 -36.93 13.68 26.38
CA THR A 501 -35.62 14.18 26.84
C THR A 501 -34.78 13.16 27.63
N GLY A 502 -35.04 11.85 27.50
CA GLY A 502 -34.27 10.78 28.14
C GLY A 502 -33.42 9.95 27.16
N PRO A 503 -32.44 9.15 27.64
CA PRO A 503 -31.68 8.20 26.81
C PRO A 503 -32.54 7.05 26.23
N VAL A 504 -33.85 7.10 26.44
CA VAL A 504 -34.85 6.20 25.87
C VAL A 504 -35.95 7.08 25.26
N GLY A 505 -35.71 7.54 24.04
CA GLY A 505 -36.72 8.11 23.16
C GLY A 505 -36.99 7.11 22.05
N ASN A 506 -38.26 6.90 21.69
CA ASN A 506 -38.78 5.80 20.86
C ASN A 506 -38.19 5.64 19.42
N ASN A 507 -37.16 6.41 19.05
CA ASN A 507 -36.48 6.40 17.76
C ASN A 507 -34.96 6.49 17.94
N GLY A 508 -34.25 5.38 17.73
CA GLY A 508 -32.80 5.35 17.60
C GLY A 508 -32.40 5.19 16.14
N PHE A 509 -31.40 5.94 15.69
CA PHE A 509 -30.66 5.62 14.47
C PHE A 509 -29.31 5.05 14.90
N ILE A 510 -29.09 3.77 14.67
CA ILE A 510 -27.81 3.11 14.94
C ILE A 510 -26.99 3.19 13.65
N LEU A 511 -26.06 4.13 13.62
CA LEU A 511 -24.97 4.03 12.66
C LEU A 511 -23.94 3.05 13.22
N ASN A 512 -24.05 1.80 12.81
CA ASN A 512 -23.06 0.81 13.18
C ASN A 512 -21.93 0.84 12.15
N ILE A 513 -20.88 1.61 12.42
CA ILE A 513 -19.60 1.51 11.69
C ILE A 513 -18.84 0.26 12.19
N ASP A 514 -19.54 -0.87 12.33
CA ASP A 514 -18.95 -2.18 12.58
C ASP A 514 -18.11 -2.48 11.35
N ALA A 515 -16.82 -2.20 11.41
CA ALA A 515 -15.89 -3.16 10.89
C ALA A 515 -15.63 -4.15 12.01
N SER A 516 -16.52 -5.12 12.17
CA SER A 516 -16.18 -6.41 12.79
C SER A 516 -15.27 -7.22 11.84
N PHE A 517 -14.27 -6.56 11.26
CA PHE A 517 -13.07 -7.20 10.76
C PHE A 517 -12.23 -7.47 11.99
N GLY A 518 -12.49 -8.59 12.67
CA GLY A 518 -11.64 -9.01 13.78
C GLY A 518 -10.26 -9.34 13.22
N ILE A 519 -9.24 -8.58 13.61
CA ILE A 519 -7.87 -9.09 13.61
C ILE A 519 -7.79 -10.00 14.85
N PRO A 520 -7.46 -11.29 14.71
CA PRO A 520 -7.19 -12.12 15.87
C PRO A 520 -6.00 -11.51 16.61
N THR A 521 -6.16 -11.18 17.88
CA THR A 521 -4.98 -11.15 18.75
C THR A 521 -4.51 -12.59 18.90
N SER A 522 -3.20 -12.82 18.92
CA SER A 522 -2.53 -14.14 19.01
C SER A 522 -2.86 -14.96 20.28
N THR A 523 -3.86 -14.55 21.06
CA THR A 523 -4.30 -15.15 22.31
C THR A 523 -5.65 -15.84 22.13
N GLY A 524 -5.66 -17.17 22.13
CA GLY A 524 -6.87 -17.99 21.97
C GLY A 524 -8.06 -17.54 22.82
N GLY A 525 -9.16 -17.21 22.14
CA GLY A 525 -10.47 -16.81 22.69
C GLY A 525 -11.10 -15.68 21.86
N PRO A 526 -12.44 -15.67 21.62
CA PRO A 526 -13.07 -14.72 20.73
C PRO A 526 -13.20 -13.35 21.41
N THR A 527 -12.14 -12.54 21.31
CA THR A 527 -12.20 -11.11 21.66
C THR A 527 -12.01 -10.34 20.37
N TYR A 528 -13.13 -10.00 19.73
CA TYR A 528 -13.17 -9.14 18.56
C TYR A 528 -12.75 -7.73 18.99
N THR A 529 -11.64 -7.21 18.48
CA THR A 529 -11.36 -5.77 18.55
C THR A 529 -11.97 -5.14 17.31
N PRO A 530 -13.05 -4.34 17.42
CA PRO A 530 -13.63 -3.67 16.27
C PRO A 530 -12.58 -2.71 15.69
N ILE A 531 -12.34 -2.78 14.37
CA ILE A 531 -11.60 -1.73 13.70
C ILE A 531 -12.59 -0.57 13.54
N GLY A 532 -12.20 0.64 13.92
CA GLY A 532 -12.96 1.85 13.61
C GLY A 532 -12.07 2.81 12.82
N PRO A 533 -12.62 3.92 12.30
CA PRO A 533 -11.78 4.97 11.75
C PRO A 533 -10.72 5.43 12.76
N ALA A 534 -9.73 6.14 12.29
CA ALA A 534 -8.59 6.66 13.00
C ALA A 534 -8.95 7.93 13.82
N ASN A 535 -8.63 8.03 15.13
CA ASN A 535 -8.82 9.27 15.97
C ASN A 535 -8.45 10.59 15.26
N GLY A 536 -9.45 11.43 14.99
CA GLY A 536 -9.25 12.67 14.22
C GLY A 536 -9.68 12.56 12.75
N THR A 537 -10.13 11.38 12.30
CA THR A 537 -10.85 11.23 11.04
C THR A 537 -12.06 12.16 11.07
N PRO A 538 -12.17 13.12 10.11
CA PRO A 538 -13.36 13.95 10.01
C PRO A 538 -14.58 13.08 9.73
N ILE A 539 -15.63 13.21 10.55
CA ILE A 539 -16.91 12.53 10.31
C ILE A 539 -18.03 13.57 10.36
N GLN A 540 -18.89 13.57 9.35
CA GLN A 540 -20.05 14.47 9.28
C GLN A 540 -21.32 13.65 9.14
N LEU A 541 -22.34 13.96 9.94
CA LEU A 541 -23.72 13.56 9.71
C LEU A 541 -24.43 14.73 9.01
N LYS A 542 -25.02 14.49 7.84
CA LYS A 542 -25.82 15.48 7.12
C LYS A 542 -27.27 15.04 7.09
N ILE A 543 -28.19 15.97 7.36
CA ILE A 543 -29.64 15.72 7.42
C ILE A 543 -30.31 16.59 6.37
N PHE A 544 -31.01 15.97 5.41
CA PHE A 544 -31.77 16.69 4.40
C PHE A 544 -33.15 17.07 4.95
N ASP A 545 -33.48 18.36 4.98
CA ASP A 545 -34.69 18.84 5.62
C ASP A 545 -35.59 19.69 4.71
N GLN A 546 -36.71 20.15 5.27
CA GLN A 546 -37.73 20.98 4.62
C GLN A 546 -37.23 22.30 4.01
N THR A 547 -35.98 22.71 4.24
CA THR A 547 -35.34 23.84 3.54
C THR A 547 -34.88 23.48 2.12
N GLY A 548 -34.90 22.19 1.76
CA GLY A 548 -34.37 21.69 0.49
C GLY A 548 -32.84 21.64 0.47
N THR A 549 -32.19 21.70 1.63
CA THR A 549 -30.73 21.66 1.77
C THR A 549 -30.29 20.72 2.90
N PHE A 550 -29.01 20.35 2.91
CA PHE A 550 -28.42 19.57 4.00
C PHE A 550 -27.99 20.45 5.16
N THR A 551 -28.50 20.15 6.36
CA THR A 551 -27.88 20.61 7.60
C THR A 551 -26.72 19.67 7.93
N THR A 552 -25.50 20.20 8.03
CA THR A 552 -24.29 19.42 8.36
C THR A 552 -23.99 19.48 9.85
N ILE A 553 -23.73 18.34 10.46
CA ILE A 553 -23.31 18.16 11.85
C ILE A 553 -21.94 17.51 11.84
N ASP A 554 -20.91 18.23 12.28
CA ASP A 554 -19.59 17.64 12.51
C ASP A 554 -19.64 16.79 13.78
N LEU A 555 -19.21 15.54 13.67
CA LEU A 555 -19.13 14.64 14.81
C LEU A 555 -17.79 14.78 15.52
N PRO A 556 -17.75 14.74 16.86
CA PRO A 556 -16.50 14.67 17.60
C PRO A 556 -15.66 13.48 17.18
N SER A 557 -14.35 13.66 17.13
CA SER A 557 -13.40 12.69 16.59
C SER A 557 -13.18 11.43 17.44
N SER A 558 -13.99 11.15 18.48
CA SER A 558 -13.79 10.03 19.41
C SER A 558 -14.78 8.86 19.18
N TYR A 559 -14.25 7.63 19.23
CA TYR A 559 -14.76 6.40 18.58
C TYR A 559 -15.96 5.69 19.18
N SER A 560 -16.50 6.18 20.29
CA SER A 560 -17.47 5.43 21.08
C SER A 560 -18.38 6.38 21.81
N ASN A 561 -19.30 7.00 21.08
CA ASN A 561 -20.18 8.00 21.66
C ASN A 561 -21.62 7.78 21.23
N TYR A 562 -22.50 7.93 22.22
CA TYR A 562 -23.91 8.15 21.99
C TYR A 562 -24.14 9.65 21.86
N TYR A 563 -24.82 10.04 20.81
CA TYR A 563 -25.21 11.43 20.58
C TYR A 563 -26.72 11.54 20.65
N THR A 564 -27.20 12.64 21.23
CA THR A 564 -28.61 13.04 21.09
C THR A 564 -28.66 14.19 20.10
N ILE A 565 -29.43 14.04 19.01
CA ILE A 565 -29.65 15.14 18.08
C ILE A 565 -30.68 16.10 18.66
N VAL A 566 -30.34 17.39 18.71
CA VAL A 566 -31.17 18.46 19.28
C VAL A 566 -31.24 19.65 18.31
N GLY A 567 -32.28 20.48 18.45
CA GLY A 567 -32.43 21.72 17.67
C GLY A 567 -33.74 21.78 16.89
N SER A 568 -33.69 22.41 15.72
CA SER A 568 -34.82 22.56 14.80
C SER A 568 -34.33 22.47 13.34
N PRO A 569 -35.23 22.30 12.35
CA PRO A 569 -34.87 22.30 10.93
C PRO A 569 -33.97 23.49 10.55
N GLY A 570 -32.90 23.25 9.80
CA GLY A 570 -31.84 24.20 9.45
C GLY A 570 -30.79 24.49 10.53
N ALA A 571 -30.94 23.94 11.75
CA ALA A 571 -30.06 24.24 12.89
C ALA A 571 -29.89 23.03 13.85
N TRP A 572 -29.85 21.82 13.31
CA TRP A 572 -29.60 20.60 14.07
C TRP A 572 -28.16 20.54 14.60
N THR A 573 -27.99 20.05 15.83
CA THR A 573 -26.68 19.88 16.49
C THR A 573 -26.68 18.60 17.36
N THR A 574 -25.51 18.19 17.84
CA THR A 574 -25.37 17.06 18.77
C THR A 574 -25.17 17.54 20.22
N ALA A 575 -25.87 16.92 21.17
CA ALA A 575 -25.54 16.99 22.59
C ALA A 575 -24.82 15.69 23.04
N PRO A 576 -23.71 15.77 23.79
CA PRO A 576 -23.00 14.58 24.28
C PRO A 576 -23.85 13.83 25.31
N ASN A 577 -23.90 12.50 25.19
CA ASN A 577 -24.52 11.62 26.18
C ASN A 577 -23.48 11.24 27.26
N PRO A 578 -23.79 11.34 28.57
CA PRO A 578 -22.84 11.07 29.65
C PRO A 578 -22.39 9.59 29.79
N ASN A 579 -23.03 8.65 29.09
CA ASN A 579 -22.68 7.22 29.14
C ASN A 579 -22.13 6.77 27.78
N GLY A 580 -20.81 6.59 27.64
CA GLY A 580 -20.22 6.06 26.40
C GLY A 580 -20.47 4.56 26.22
N SER A 581 -20.48 4.07 24.97
CA SER A 581 -20.71 2.64 24.64
C SER A 581 -19.56 1.73 25.06
N GLY A 582 -18.35 2.26 25.17
CA GLY A 582 -17.12 1.48 25.36
C GLY A 582 -16.71 0.63 24.14
N GLN A 583 -17.47 0.64 23.04
CA GLN A 583 -17.17 -0.11 21.81
C GLN A 583 -16.74 0.85 20.70
N GLN A 584 -15.49 0.72 20.25
CA GLN A 584 -14.90 1.47 19.14
C GLN A 584 -15.67 1.18 17.84
N GLY A 585 -15.96 2.21 17.02
CA GLY A 585 -16.63 2.07 15.72
C GLY A 585 -18.16 2.09 15.77
N ASN A 586 -18.79 2.32 16.92
CA ASN A 586 -20.26 2.39 17.03
C ASN A 586 -20.75 3.81 17.34
N PHE A 587 -21.62 4.35 16.48
CA PHE A 587 -22.27 5.66 16.64
C PHE A 587 -23.78 5.45 16.79
N ILE A 588 -24.31 5.80 17.96
CA ILE A 588 -25.78 5.78 18.15
C ILE A 588 -26.27 7.21 18.24
N PHE A 589 -27.20 7.56 17.35
CA PHE A 589 -27.88 8.84 17.32
C PHE A 589 -29.29 8.66 17.86
N TYR A 590 -29.51 9.15 19.07
CA TYR A 590 -30.83 9.25 19.66
C TYR A 590 -31.54 10.50 19.15
N ASN A 591 -32.86 10.40 18.99
CA ASN A 591 -33.72 11.51 18.58
C ASN A 591 -33.35 12.12 17.21
N LEU A 592 -32.90 11.28 16.26
CA LEU A 592 -32.69 11.72 14.88
C LEU A 592 -34.01 12.27 14.31
N PRO A 593 -34.02 13.49 13.71
CA PRO A 593 -35.20 14.00 13.01
C PRO A 593 -35.62 13.06 11.88
N VAL A 594 -36.88 12.64 11.86
CA VAL A 594 -37.45 11.74 10.85
C VAL A 594 -38.50 12.45 10.02
N ALA A 595 -38.75 12.00 8.79
CA ALA A 595 -39.84 12.56 8.01
C ALA A 595 -41.18 12.27 8.70
N SER A 596 -42.04 13.29 8.80
CA SER A 596 -43.38 13.16 9.36
C SER A 596 -44.28 12.22 8.55
N ASN A 597 -43.99 12.07 7.25
CA ASN A 597 -44.52 11.06 6.35
C ASN A 597 -43.62 11.01 5.11
N GLY A 598 -43.34 9.83 4.54
CA GLY A 598 -42.50 9.67 3.36
C GLY A 598 -41.07 9.26 3.68
N THR A 599 -40.13 9.66 2.82
CA THR A 599 -38.72 9.26 2.88
C THR A 599 -37.87 10.34 3.53
N GLY A 600 -37.10 10.00 4.56
CA GLY A 600 -36.00 10.82 5.08
C GLY A 600 -34.70 10.52 4.33
N TRP A 601 -33.86 11.55 4.13
CA TRP A 601 -32.54 11.42 3.50
C TRP A 601 -31.45 11.99 4.41
N TYR A 602 -30.41 11.19 4.61
CA TYR A 602 -29.26 11.48 5.45
C TYR A 602 -27.98 11.16 4.69
N GLN A 603 -26.87 11.78 5.08
CA GLN A 603 -25.55 11.37 4.64
C GLN A 603 -24.60 11.21 5.80
N ILE A 604 -23.66 10.29 5.66
CA ILE A 604 -22.47 10.23 6.49
C ILE A 604 -21.28 10.47 5.59
N VAL A 605 -20.44 11.43 5.95
CA VAL A 605 -19.17 11.69 5.27
C VAL A 605 -18.05 11.26 6.19
N LEU A 606 -17.21 10.33 5.73
CA LEU A 606 -15.97 9.92 6.40
C LEU A 606 -14.77 10.49 5.64
N GLY A 607 -13.87 11.20 6.32
CA GLY A 607 -12.67 11.77 5.72
C GLY A 607 -12.84 13.17 5.15
N SER A 608 -11.85 13.61 4.36
CA SER A 608 -11.75 14.95 3.76
C SER A 608 -11.04 14.94 2.41
N GLY A 609 -11.31 15.94 1.57
CA GLY A 609 -10.68 16.08 0.25
C GLY A 609 -11.02 14.94 -0.72
N ALA A 610 -10.06 14.57 -1.59
CA ALA A 610 -10.21 13.50 -2.58
C ALA A 610 -10.43 12.09 -1.96
N SER A 611 -10.14 11.94 -0.67
CA SER A 611 -10.33 10.68 0.05
C SER A 611 -11.63 10.63 0.86
N ALA A 612 -12.42 11.72 0.89
CA ALA A 612 -13.68 11.72 1.61
C ALA A 612 -14.66 10.74 0.96
N LYS A 613 -15.25 9.86 1.77
CA LYS A 613 -16.32 8.97 1.36
C LYS A 613 -17.65 9.48 1.88
N THR A 614 -18.63 9.59 0.98
CA THR A 614 -20.03 9.90 1.36
C THR A 614 -20.88 8.63 1.23
N TYR A 615 -21.67 8.36 2.25
CA TYR A 615 -22.72 7.33 2.28
C TYR A 615 -24.07 8.04 2.38
N ASN A 616 -24.96 7.82 1.43
CA ASN A 616 -26.35 8.27 1.51
C ASN A 616 -27.19 7.19 2.18
N ILE A 617 -28.09 7.62 3.04
CA ILE A 617 -29.00 6.76 3.78
C ILE A 617 -30.42 7.28 3.62
N TYR A 618 -31.33 6.37 3.32
CA TYR A 618 -32.74 6.64 3.10
C TYR A 618 -33.56 5.85 4.11
N THR A 619 -34.58 6.46 4.70
CA THR A 619 -35.50 5.79 5.62
C THR A 619 -36.93 6.11 5.27
N GLN A 620 -37.86 5.16 5.47
CA GLN A 620 -39.28 5.36 5.19
C GLN A 620 -40.09 5.39 6.49
N GLN A 621 -41.04 6.33 6.56
CA GLN A 621 -42.10 6.35 7.56
C GLN A 621 -43.46 6.34 6.87
N THR A 622 -44.41 5.54 7.39
CA THR A 622 -45.76 5.40 6.81
C THR A 622 -46.86 6.08 7.62
N VAL A 623 -46.60 6.49 8.88
CA VAL A 623 -47.61 7.10 9.76
C VAL A 623 -47.04 8.25 10.57
N ALA A 624 -47.58 9.46 10.35
CA ALA A 624 -47.24 10.66 11.11
C ALA A 624 -47.46 10.48 12.62
N GLY A 625 -46.44 10.80 13.41
CA GLY A 625 -46.49 10.77 14.88
C GLY A 625 -46.25 9.40 15.52
N THR A 626 -46.08 8.34 14.73
CA THR A 626 -45.66 7.01 15.27
C THR A 626 -44.15 6.88 15.40
N PHE A 627 -43.41 7.73 14.68
CA PHE A 627 -41.96 7.84 14.74
C PHE A 627 -41.19 6.54 14.35
N ALA A 628 -41.86 5.43 14.05
CA ALA A 628 -41.28 4.18 13.58
C ALA A 628 -40.74 4.22 12.13
N PHE A 629 -39.58 3.59 11.90
CA PHE A 629 -39.09 3.29 10.56
C PHE A 629 -39.77 2.02 10.02
N THR A 630 -40.32 2.10 8.81
CA THR A 630 -40.91 0.93 8.13
C THR A 630 -40.00 0.33 7.07
N ASP A 631 -38.98 1.07 6.64
CA ASP A 631 -37.99 0.62 5.67
C ASP A 631 -36.71 1.49 5.73
N ALA A 632 -35.59 0.97 5.24
CA ALA A 632 -34.33 1.70 5.14
C ALA A 632 -33.42 1.16 4.03
N ALA A 633 -32.68 2.06 3.38
CA ALA A 633 -31.70 1.76 2.32
C ALA A 633 -30.43 2.61 2.50
N ALA A 634 -29.30 2.17 1.98
CA ALA A 634 -28.05 2.92 1.97
C ALA A 634 -27.33 2.76 0.63
N ASP A 635 -26.49 3.73 0.25
CA ASP A 635 -25.63 3.66 -0.94
C ASP A 635 -24.14 3.76 -0.60
N GLY A 636 -23.28 3.81 -1.63
CA GLY A 636 -21.83 3.89 -1.46
C GLY A 636 -21.23 2.59 -0.90
N GLY A 637 -21.92 1.46 -1.07
CA GLY A 637 -21.53 0.14 -0.61
C GLY A 637 -21.95 -0.20 0.83
N ALA A 638 -22.66 0.67 1.55
CA ALA A 638 -23.17 0.37 2.89
C ALA A 638 -24.46 -0.47 2.85
N ILE A 639 -24.73 -1.27 3.89
CA ILE A 639 -25.98 -2.02 4.07
C ILE A 639 -26.85 -1.34 5.14
N ALA A 640 -28.14 -1.15 4.84
CA ALA A 640 -29.14 -0.77 5.83
C ALA A 640 -29.97 -1.98 6.27
N SER A 641 -30.27 -2.08 7.57
CA SER A 641 -31.24 -3.05 8.09
C SER A 641 -32.08 -2.44 9.21
N LEU A 642 -33.34 -2.88 9.32
CA LEU A 642 -34.19 -2.56 10.47
C LEU A 642 -33.90 -3.56 11.59
N ILE A 643 -33.69 -3.03 12.80
CA ILE A 643 -33.46 -3.84 13.99
C ILE A 643 -34.43 -3.43 15.10
N SER A 644 -34.88 -4.42 15.87
CA SER A 644 -35.72 -4.21 17.04
C SER A 644 -34.91 -4.43 18.32
N SER A 645 -34.54 -3.37 19.03
CA SER A 645 -33.65 -3.44 20.21
C SER A 645 -34.40 -3.21 21.54
N GLY A 646 -35.46 -3.97 21.80
CA GLY A 646 -36.20 -3.88 23.07
C GLY A 646 -35.88 -5.02 24.03
N ALA A 647 -35.26 -4.74 25.18
CA ALA A 647 -35.04 -5.74 26.25
C ALA A 647 -36.32 -6.13 27.02
N ASP A 648 -37.43 -5.40 26.87
CA ASP A 648 -38.66 -5.61 27.68
C ASP A 648 -39.98 -5.46 26.87
N GLY A 649 -39.99 -5.89 25.61
CA GLY A 649 -41.23 -5.94 24.81
C GLY A 649 -41.79 -4.57 24.36
N THR A 650 -41.03 -3.48 24.51
CA THR A 650 -41.26 -2.23 23.79
C THR A 650 -40.42 -2.24 22.52
N ALA A 651 -41.05 -2.38 21.35
CA ALA A 651 -40.36 -2.30 20.07
C ALA A 651 -39.75 -0.89 19.90
N LEU A 652 -38.42 -0.82 19.87
CA LEU A 652 -37.68 0.32 19.33
C LEU A 652 -37.40 -0.03 17.87
N ASP A 653 -38.02 0.67 16.93
CA ASP A 653 -37.72 0.50 15.50
C ASP A 653 -36.49 1.35 15.20
N GLU A 654 -35.31 0.70 15.15
CA GLU A 654 -34.04 1.36 14.86
C GLU A 654 -33.53 0.95 13.47
N VAL A 655 -32.88 1.89 12.80
CA VAL A 655 -32.16 1.61 11.55
C VAL A 655 -30.70 1.38 11.88
N LYS A 656 -30.18 0.20 11.52
CA LYS A 656 -28.76 -0.14 11.54
C LYS A 656 -28.16 0.09 10.16
N ILE A 657 -27.21 1.01 10.05
CA ILE A 657 -26.38 1.17 8.84
C ILE A 657 -25.02 0.55 9.08
N SER A 658 -24.63 -0.43 8.28
CA SER A 658 -23.33 -1.11 8.30
C SER A 658 -22.48 -0.64 7.14
N LEU A 659 -21.36 0.02 7.43
CA LEU A 659 -20.43 0.49 6.38
C LEU A 659 -19.52 -0.63 5.85
N THR A 660 -19.56 -1.82 6.46
CA THR A 660 -18.97 -3.04 5.90
C THR A 660 -20.08 -3.93 5.35
N SER A 661 -19.99 -4.32 4.08
CA SER A 661 -21.02 -5.09 3.37
C SER A 661 -20.46 -6.39 2.83
N GLY A 662 -20.12 -7.32 3.73
CA GLY A 662 -19.42 -8.53 3.30
C GLY A 662 -18.02 -8.22 2.81
N SER A 663 -17.71 -8.59 1.56
CA SER A 663 -16.33 -8.70 1.11
C SER A 663 -15.61 -7.41 0.70
N THR A 664 -16.24 -6.25 0.88
CA THR A 664 -15.75 -4.97 0.36
C THR A 664 -15.51 -3.94 1.47
N VAL A 665 -14.41 -3.21 1.34
CA VAL A 665 -14.19 -1.93 2.02
C VAL A 665 -14.84 -0.85 1.19
N THR A 666 -15.58 0.04 1.85
CA THR A 666 -16.37 1.10 1.20
C THR A 666 -15.78 2.49 1.44
N TYR A 667 -14.59 2.58 2.04
CA TYR A 667 -13.94 3.80 2.52
C TYR A 667 -12.45 3.82 2.17
N ASP A 668 -11.81 4.99 2.20
CA ASP A 668 -10.35 5.09 2.04
C ASP A 668 -9.64 4.44 3.26
N PRO A 669 -8.79 3.41 3.03
CA PRO A 669 -8.04 2.74 4.08
C PRO A 669 -7.15 3.66 4.92
N LYS A 670 -6.71 4.80 4.39
CA LYS A 670 -5.88 5.76 5.14
C LYS A 670 -6.55 6.29 6.41
N TYR A 671 -7.89 6.27 6.44
CA TYR A 671 -8.67 6.67 7.61
C TYR A 671 -8.95 5.52 8.59
N TRP A 672 -8.46 4.32 8.32
CA TRP A 672 -8.68 3.11 9.11
C TRP A 672 -7.36 2.48 9.56
N LEU A 673 -6.28 2.75 8.85
CA LEU A 673 -4.94 2.77 9.42
C LEU A 673 -4.92 3.85 10.48
N SER A 674 -4.84 3.44 11.75
CA SER A 674 -5.14 4.26 12.92
C SER A 674 -4.33 5.58 13.00
N ALA A 675 -4.73 6.64 12.33
CA ALA A 675 -4.43 8.01 12.73
C ALA A 675 -5.17 8.30 14.04
N GLN A 676 -4.68 7.92 15.23
CA GLN A 676 -5.32 8.35 16.48
C GLN A 676 -4.92 9.79 16.89
N SER A 677 -5.88 10.66 17.20
CA SER A 677 -5.70 12.01 17.75
C SER A 677 -4.78 11.91 18.97
N PRO A 678 -3.95 12.94 19.17
CA PRO A 678 -2.89 12.91 20.15
C PRO A 678 -3.44 12.53 21.53
N PRO A 679 -2.84 11.56 22.22
CA PRO A 679 -2.90 11.58 23.66
C PRO A 679 -2.42 12.98 24.07
N THR A 680 -3.20 13.67 24.91
CA THR A 680 -2.67 14.83 25.63
C THR A 680 -1.36 14.40 26.30
N PRO A 681 -0.28 15.18 26.22
CA PRO A 681 0.99 14.80 26.80
C PRO A 681 0.83 14.74 28.32
N ASN A 682 0.81 13.53 28.89
CA ASN A 682 0.95 13.32 30.32
C ASN A 682 1.14 11.83 30.66
N PRO A 683 1.56 11.53 31.90
CA PRO A 683 2.94 11.35 32.36
C PRO A 683 3.55 10.02 31.84
N ASN A 684 4.76 9.65 32.26
CA ASN A 684 5.43 8.40 31.86
C ASN A 684 4.45 7.22 31.65
N PRO A 685 4.39 6.63 30.44
CA PRO A 685 3.44 5.57 30.13
C PRO A 685 3.65 4.37 31.07
N PRO A 686 2.58 3.68 31.49
CA PRO A 686 2.70 2.50 32.33
C PRO A 686 3.59 1.45 31.64
N GLN A 687 4.63 1.00 32.33
CA GLN A 687 5.59 0.00 31.84
C GLN A 687 5.10 -1.40 32.20
N THR A 688 4.36 -2.05 31.29
CA THR A 688 3.70 -3.34 31.57
C THR A 688 3.98 -4.43 30.55
N LEU A 689 4.50 -4.09 29.37
CA LEU A 689 4.88 -5.09 28.36
C LEU A 689 6.24 -5.71 28.72
N SER A 690 6.58 -6.90 28.21
CA SER A 690 7.89 -7.49 28.53
C SER A 690 9.04 -6.68 27.95
N ALA A 691 10.19 -6.79 28.61
CA ALA A 691 11.41 -6.10 28.22
C ALA A 691 11.84 -6.47 26.78
N PRO A 692 12.44 -5.52 26.03
CA PRO A 692 13.02 -5.79 24.72
C PRO A 692 14.19 -6.77 24.85
N LEU A 693 14.45 -7.53 23.78
CA LEU A 693 15.66 -8.34 23.68
C LEU A 693 16.86 -7.43 23.41
N VAL A 694 17.97 -7.73 24.06
CA VAL A 694 19.28 -7.10 23.79
C VAL A 694 20.11 -8.13 23.03
N GLY A 695 20.73 -7.70 21.94
CA GLY A 695 21.45 -8.60 21.04
C GLY A 695 22.50 -7.88 20.21
N VAL A 696 22.95 -8.57 19.17
CA VAL A 696 23.89 -8.05 18.17
C VAL A 696 23.36 -8.36 16.76
N GLY A 697 23.70 -7.53 15.79
CA GLY A 697 23.51 -7.83 14.37
C GLY A 697 24.67 -8.69 13.85
N ASP A 698 24.36 -9.69 13.03
CA ASP A 698 25.33 -10.55 12.34
C ASP A 698 24.83 -10.78 10.90
N ASP A 699 25.47 -10.14 9.91
CA ASP A 699 25.10 -10.19 8.49
C ASP A 699 23.59 -10.01 8.21
N GLY A 700 22.97 -9.04 8.89
CA GLY A 700 21.54 -8.73 8.76
C GLY A 700 20.60 -9.60 9.62
N THR A 701 21.14 -10.51 10.43
CA THR A 701 20.38 -11.35 11.38
C THR A 701 20.56 -10.84 12.81
N PHE A 702 19.48 -10.83 13.61
CA PHE A 702 19.57 -10.49 15.03
C PHE A 702 19.84 -11.72 15.89
N ILE A 703 20.86 -11.63 16.75
CA ILE A 703 21.21 -12.67 17.73
C ILE A 703 20.99 -12.13 19.14
N ALA A 704 19.95 -12.62 19.80
CA ALA A 704 19.65 -12.26 21.19
C ALA A 704 20.70 -12.81 22.16
N LEU A 705 21.19 -11.96 23.07
CA LEU A 705 22.14 -12.37 24.10
C LEU A 705 21.41 -13.01 25.29
N SER A 706 21.81 -14.23 25.65
CA SER A 706 21.21 -14.96 26.77
C SER A 706 21.71 -14.51 28.14
N ALA A 707 22.84 -13.81 28.22
CA ALA A 707 23.48 -13.38 29.46
C ALA A 707 23.74 -11.86 29.44
N LEU A 708 22.87 -11.10 30.12
CA LEU A 708 22.91 -9.64 30.09
C LEU A 708 23.80 -9.01 31.18
N GLY A 709 24.28 -9.79 32.15
CA GLY A 709 25.12 -9.28 33.24
C GLY A 709 26.61 -9.12 32.90
N HIS A 710 27.04 -9.58 31.72
CA HIS A 710 28.43 -9.51 31.27
C HIS A 710 28.50 -9.61 29.74
N ILE A 711 28.18 -8.49 29.06
CA ILE A 711 28.19 -8.38 27.61
C ILE A 711 29.58 -7.94 27.15
N THR A 712 30.16 -8.68 26.20
CA THR A 712 31.52 -8.47 25.68
C THR A 712 31.54 -7.74 24.32
N HIS A 713 30.46 -7.02 24.01
CA HIS A 713 30.25 -6.21 22.81
C HIS A 713 29.95 -4.76 23.19
N GLY A 714 30.53 -3.81 22.45
CA GLY A 714 30.31 -2.37 22.65
C GLY A 714 29.28 -1.77 21.71
N ASP A 715 28.79 -2.54 20.73
CA ASP A 715 27.73 -2.15 19.81
C ASP A 715 26.58 -3.16 19.93
N LEU A 716 25.38 -2.70 20.28
CA LEU A 716 24.24 -3.56 20.64
C LEU A 716 22.98 -3.15 19.89
N ALA A 717 22.28 -4.15 19.38
CA ALA A 717 20.98 -4.02 18.75
C ALA A 717 19.85 -4.45 19.71
N PHE A 718 18.63 -4.02 19.40
CA PHE A 718 17.43 -4.34 20.16
C PHE A 718 16.34 -4.89 19.25
N SER A 719 15.57 -5.83 19.78
CA SER A 719 14.48 -6.48 19.07
C SER A 719 13.30 -6.75 19.99
N TYR A 720 12.16 -7.03 19.40
CA TYR A 720 11.01 -7.60 20.09
C TYR A 720 11.32 -8.98 20.70
N ASN A 721 10.56 -9.32 21.74
CA ASN A 721 10.47 -10.62 22.40
C ASN A 721 9.07 -11.17 22.14
N ALA A 722 8.90 -12.02 21.11
CA ALA A 722 7.62 -12.63 20.75
C ALA A 722 6.94 -13.31 21.96
N ALA A 723 7.72 -14.04 22.77
CA ALA A 723 7.24 -14.71 23.98
C ALA A 723 6.88 -13.73 25.12
N GLY A 724 7.28 -12.46 25.01
CA GLY A 724 7.08 -11.40 25.98
C GLY A 724 5.99 -10.38 25.60
N HIS A 725 5.35 -10.51 24.44
CA HIS A 725 4.25 -9.65 24.01
C HIS A 725 4.63 -8.15 23.91
N ASN A 726 5.81 -7.84 23.38
CA ASN A 726 6.21 -6.47 23.05
C ASN A 726 6.46 -6.26 21.55
N GLU A 727 5.84 -7.11 20.73
CA GLU A 727 5.56 -6.82 19.32
C GLU A 727 4.74 -5.52 19.26
N THR A 728 5.04 -4.67 18.29
CA THR A 728 4.23 -3.48 18.03
C THR A 728 3.05 -3.84 17.14
N ALA A 729 2.13 -2.92 16.87
CA ALA A 729 1.27 -3.13 15.70
C ALA A 729 2.08 -2.86 14.42
N GLY A 730 1.69 -3.45 13.28
CA GLY A 730 2.44 -3.35 12.04
C GLY A 730 2.78 -1.92 11.61
N PHE A 731 3.95 -1.74 11.01
CA PHE A 731 4.52 -0.47 10.52
C PHE A 731 4.74 0.62 11.58
N ASN A 732 4.49 0.35 12.86
CA ASN A 732 4.74 1.30 13.93
C ASN A 732 6.23 1.41 14.24
N PHE A 733 6.61 2.56 14.76
CA PHE A 733 7.95 2.78 15.25
C PHE A 733 8.07 2.26 16.69
N ALA A 734 9.07 1.42 16.92
CA ALA A 734 9.58 1.06 18.23
C ALA A 734 10.75 1.99 18.54
N LYS A 735 10.56 2.96 19.46
CA LYS A 735 11.63 3.82 19.97
C LYS A 735 12.17 3.19 21.24
N VAL A 736 13.44 2.81 21.23
CA VAL A 736 14.13 2.27 22.40
C VAL A 736 14.84 3.41 23.12
N LEU A 737 14.37 3.71 24.33
CA LEU A 737 14.99 4.72 25.19
C LEU A 737 16.06 4.07 26.05
N LEU A 738 17.25 4.68 26.04
CA LEU A 738 18.46 4.17 26.66
C LEU A 738 18.88 5.07 27.82
N SER A 739 19.38 4.48 28.90
CA SER A 739 19.89 5.23 30.04
C SER A 739 21.05 4.50 30.74
N SER A 740 22.00 5.26 31.26
CA SER A 740 23.00 4.73 32.20
C SER A 740 22.40 4.66 33.60
N THR A 741 22.46 3.50 34.24
CA THR A 741 21.92 3.35 35.61
C THR A 741 22.77 4.07 36.65
N ALA A 742 24.07 4.22 36.38
CA ALA A 742 25.01 4.93 37.26
C ALA A 742 24.99 6.45 37.03
N HIS A 743 24.66 6.88 35.80
CA HIS A 743 24.67 8.29 35.41
C HIS A 743 23.39 8.67 34.63
N PRO A 744 22.24 8.81 35.29
CA PRO A 744 20.96 9.07 34.62
C PRO A 744 20.87 10.42 33.92
N SER A 745 21.78 11.36 34.21
CA SER A 745 21.86 12.67 33.55
C SER A 745 22.61 12.63 32.22
N TRP A 746 23.24 11.51 31.87
CA TRP A 746 23.87 11.35 30.56
C TRP A 746 22.80 11.19 29.50
N ILE A 747 22.96 11.92 28.40
CA ILE A 747 22.08 11.83 27.25
C ILE A 747 22.63 10.72 26.33
N ILE A 748 21.78 9.76 26.00
CA ILE A 748 22.05 8.70 25.04
C ILE A 748 20.95 8.80 23.98
N ALA A 749 21.32 8.91 22.71
CA ALA A 749 20.35 8.99 21.63
C ALA A 749 19.48 7.72 21.60
N PRO A 750 18.15 7.83 21.47
CA PRO A 750 17.30 6.66 21.31
C PRO A 750 17.55 6.02 19.94
N VAL A 751 17.43 4.69 19.88
CA VAL A 751 17.41 3.98 18.61
C VAL A 751 15.97 3.68 18.22
N VAL A 752 15.66 3.79 16.93
CA VAL A 752 14.31 3.61 16.41
C VAL A 752 14.31 2.51 15.37
N ALA A 753 13.30 1.65 15.44
CA ALA A 753 13.04 0.62 14.44
C ALA A 753 11.61 0.78 13.94
N GLN A 754 11.40 0.67 12.63
CA GLN A 754 10.06 0.46 12.10
C GLN A 754 9.77 -1.04 12.11
N SER A 755 8.62 -1.42 12.68
CA SER A 755 8.15 -2.80 12.58
C SER A 755 7.75 -3.16 11.15
N ASP A 756 7.87 -4.44 10.81
CA ASP A 756 7.19 -5.02 9.66
C ASP A 756 5.65 -5.02 9.87
N ILE A 757 4.92 -5.66 8.97
CA ILE A 757 3.46 -5.72 9.04
C ILE A 757 2.95 -6.54 10.25
N ASP A 758 3.74 -7.49 10.73
CA ASP A 758 3.41 -8.37 11.86
C ASP A 758 3.74 -7.72 13.21
N GLY A 759 4.38 -6.54 13.18
CA GLY A 759 4.77 -5.85 14.39
C GLY A 759 6.14 -6.29 14.94
N HIS A 760 6.86 -7.13 14.20
CA HIS A 760 8.22 -7.47 14.52
C HIS A 760 9.12 -6.30 14.19
N TRP A 761 9.94 -5.90 15.15
CA TRP A 761 10.84 -4.76 14.98
C TRP A 761 12.25 -5.15 15.41
N LEU A 762 13.21 -4.63 14.65
CA LEU A 762 14.65 -4.80 14.88
C LEU A 762 15.34 -3.47 14.56
N THR A 763 16.19 -3.00 15.48
CA THR A 763 17.02 -1.83 15.21
C THR A 763 18.06 -2.15 14.15
N LYS A 764 18.04 -1.42 13.02
CA LYS A 764 18.98 -1.61 11.91
C LYS A 764 20.41 -1.18 12.26
N MET A 765 20.55 -0.14 13.07
CA MET A 765 21.82 0.31 13.62
C MET A 765 21.90 -0.05 15.10
N GLY A 766 23.06 -0.51 15.55
CA GLY A 766 23.34 -0.71 16.96
C GLY A 766 23.56 0.62 17.69
N ALA A 767 23.25 0.62 18.99
CA ALA A 767 23.62 1.69 19.89
C ALA A 767 24.98 1.38 20.54
N GLN A 768 25.81 2.40 20.67
CA GLN A 768 27.19 2.24 21.13
C GLN A 768 27.34 2.48 22.65
N PHE A 769 28.00 1.54 23.34
CA PHE A 769 28.17 1.51 24.79
C PHE A 769 29.63 1.25 25.21
N GLY A 770 30.04 1.88 26.32
CA GLY A 770 31.27 1.57 27.02
C GLY A 770 31.04 0.63 28.20
N ASP A 771 32.08 0.41 29.01
CA ASP A 771 31.96 -0.32 30.27
C ASP A 771 30.96 0.36 31.21
N GLY A 772 29.91 -0.36 31.60
CA GLY A 772 28.85 0.19 32.45
C GLY A 772 27.59 -0.66 32.50
N THR A 773 26.68 -0.28 33.40
CA THR A 773 25.33 -0.85 33.47
C THR A 773 24.32 0.15 32.90
N TYR A 774 23.48 -0.36 32.02
CA TYR A 774 22.50 0.39 31.26
C TYR A 774 21.11 -0.21 31.43
N SER A 775 20.12 0.59 31.06
CA SER A 775 18.72 0.20 31.00
C SER A 775 18.11 0.63 29.69
N ALA A 776 17.33 -0.24 29.07
CA ALA A 776 16.58 0.04 27.85
C ALA A 776 15.10 -0.30 28.03
N PHE A 777 14.20 0.52 27.50
CA PHE A 777 12.80 0.15 27.34
C PHE A 777 12.30 0.64 25.99
N MET A 778 11.31 -0.05 25.42
CA MET A 778 10.71 0.32 24.15
C MET A 778 9.37 1.02 24.41
N GLN A 779 9.15 2.11 23.67
CA GLN A 779 7.87 2.76 23.52
C GLN A 779 7.47 2.77 22.04
N GLN A 780 6.22 2.39 21.79
CA GLN A 780 5.64 2.34 20.45
C GLN A 780 5.07 3.71 20.04
N TYR A 781 5.19 4.06 18.76
CA TYR A 781 4.66 5.25 18.09
C TYR A 781 4.09 4.89 16.72
N LYS A 782 3.19 5.73 16.17
CA LYS A 782 2.59 5.47 14.84
C LYS A 782 3.53 5.88 13.70
N PRO A 783 3.44 5.27 12.50
CA PRO A 783 4.32 5.60 11.37
C PRO A 783 4.20 7.05 10.87
N TYR A 784 3.09 7.73 11.14
CA TYR A 784 2.90 9.15 10.80
C TYR A 784 3.28 10.09 11.94
N ASP A 785 3.67 9.58 13.12
CA ASP A 785 4.16 10.37 14.24
C ASP A 785 5.68 10.52 14.15
N LEU A 786 6.15 11.26 13.13
CA LEU A 786 7.58 11.43 12.85
C LEU A 786 8.34 12.11 14.01
N ASP A 787 7.63 12.91 14.81
CA ASP A 787 8.16 13.53 16.04
C ASP A 787 8.40 12.52 17.18
N LEU A 788 7.80 11.33 17.11
CA LEU A 788 7.83 10.29 18.14
C LEU A 788 7.51 10.84 19.54
N ASP A 789 6.46 11.66 19.63
CA ASP A 789 6.02 12.34 20.85
C ASP A 789 4.62 11.92 21.31
N LYS A 790 3.90 11.11 20.51
CA LYS A 790 2.58 10.56 20.82
C LYS A 790 2.66 9.05 20.96
N ALA A 791 3.09 8.62 22.13
CA ALA A 791 3.18 7.21 22.50
C ALA A 791 1.85 6.46 22.29
N VAL A 792 1.96 5.23 21.78
CA VAL A 792 0.86 4.28 21.59
C VAL A 792 0.99 3.16 22.61
N GLY A 793 -0.07 2.91 23.38
CA GLY A 793 -0.09 1.80 24.33
C GLY A 793 0.90 1.94 25.49
N ALA A 794 1.13 0.82 26.17
CA ALA A 794 2.06 0.73 27.29
C ALA A 794 3.51 0.60 26.80
N ALA A 795 4.45 1.16 27.56
CA ALA A 795 5.87 0.88 27.38
C ALA A 795 6.20 -0.55 27.84
N THR A 796 7.35 -1.06 27.39
CA THR A 796 7.93 -2.25 28.02
C THR A 796 8.44 -1.93 29.42
N VAL A 797 8.50 -2.95 30.27
CA VAL A 797 9.38 -2.90 31.44
C VAL A 797 10.83 -2.73 30.98
N PRO A 798 11.69 -2.06 31.75
CA PRO A 798 13.07 -1.88 31.35
C PRO A 798 13.85 -3.19 31.43
N VAL A 799 14.67 -3.47 30.42
CA VAL A 799 15.74 -4.48 30.48
C VAL A 799 17.00 -3.82 31.02
N SER A 800 17.66 -4.48 31.98
CA SER A 800 18.97 -4.04 32.49
C SER A 800 20.07 -4.96 31.97
N PHE A 801 21.16 -4.36 31.50
CA PHE A 801 22.31 -5.08 30.97
C PHE A 801 23.63 -4.37 31.35
N THR A 802 24.72 -5.13 31.39
CA THR A 802 26.05 -4.65 31.76
C THR A 802 27.04 -4.98 30.66
N VAL A 803 27.62 -3.94 30.07
CA VAL A 803 28.74 -4.04 29.13
C VAL A 803 30.03 -4.06 29.95
N ALA A 804 30.86 -5.06 29.70
CA ALA A 804 32.12 -5.27 30.40
C ALA A 804 33.14 -5.86 29.43
N LEU A 805 33.90 -4.97 28.81
CA LEU A 805 34.85 -5.28 27.77
C LEU A 805 36.25 -5.50 28.37
N ASP A 806 36.80 -6.71 28.21
CA ASP A 806 38.24 -6.90 28.41
C ASP A 806 39.04 -5.91 27.54
N LYS A 807 40.16 -5.44 28.07
CA LYS A 807 41.09 -4.58 27.33
C LYS A 807 41.97 -5.41 26.39
N LEU A 808 41.60 -5.45 25.13
CA LEU A 808 42.37 -6.00 24.03
C LEU A 808 43.67 -5.20 23.79
N PRO A 809 44.77 -5.86 23.39
CA PRO A 809 45.98 -5.18 22.97
C PRO A 809 45.77 -4.34 21.70
N LEU A 810 45.87 -3.02 21.84
CA LEU A 810 46.00 -2.10 20.70
C LEU A 810 47.42 -2.22 20.11
N SER A 811 47.52 -2.27 18.79
CA SER A 811 48.78 -2.36 18.05
C SER A 811 48.74 -1.56 16.75
N ALA A 812 49.90 -1.24 16.20
CA ALA A 812 50.00 -0.82 14.80
C ALA A 812 49.91 -2.06 13.88
N THR A 813 49.38 -1.87 12.68
CA THR A 813 49.49 -2.87 11.60
C THR A 813 50.95 -3.16 11.26
N PRO A 814 51.28 -4.33 10.66
CA PRO A 814 52.67 -4.69 10.35
C PRO A 814 53.42 -3.71 9.45
N ASP A 815 52.72 -2.97 8.60
CA ASP A 815 53.25 -1.90 7.74
C ASP A 815 53.36 -0.54 8.45
N GLY A 816 52.76 -0.40 9.64
CA GLY A 816 52.80 0.81 10.45
C GLY A 816 51.83 1.91 10.00
N HIS A 817 50.87 1.59 9.12
CA HIS A 817 49.97 2.58 8.51
C HIS A 817 48.58 2.67 9.14
N ALA A 818 48.19 1.73 10.01
CA ALA A 818 46.89 1.73 10.69
C ALA A 818 46.98 1.19 12.13
N LEU A 819 45.90 1.38 12.89
CA LEU A 819 45.72 0.82 14.24
C LEU A 819 44.81 -0.42 14.18
N GLN A 820 45.07 -1.44 15.00
CA GLN A 820 44.25 -2.64 15.07
C GLN A 820 44.25 -3.26 16.48
N PHE A 821 43.19 -4.01 16.79
CA PHE A 821 43.10 -4.87 17.97
C PHE A 821 43.37 -6.32 17.62
N THR A 822 44.05 -7.03 18.53
CA THR A 822 44.20 -8.50 18.45
C THR A 822 43.34 -9.16 19.52
N GLN A 823 42.41 -10.03 19.12
CA GLN A 823 41.45 -10.67 20.04
C GLN A 823 42.12 -11.61 21.06
N GLY A 824 43.14 -12.38 20.63
CA GLY A 824 43.86 -13.31 21.50
C GLY A 824 42.92 -14.38 22.11
N SER A 825 42.94 -14.53 23.43
CA SER A 825 42.06 -15.45 24.16
C SER A 825 40.84 -14.77 24.81
N SER A 826 40.62 -13.47 24.56
CA SER A 826 39.48 -12.75 25.12
C SER A 826 38.21 -13.02 24.31
N SER A 827 37.06 -13.02 24.98
CA SER A 827 35.74 -13.06 24.36
C SER A 827 35.23 -11.68 23.92
N THR A 828 35.96 -10.61 24.24
CA THR A 828 35.66 -9.27 23.75
C THR A 828 35.82 -9.19 22.24
N THR A 829 34.77 -8.71 21.56
CA THR A 829 34.73 -8.61 20.10
C THR A 829 35.39 -7.35 19.58
N GLY A 830 35.48 -6.29 20.39
CA GLY A 830 36.11 -5.03 20.02
C GLY A 830 36.29 -4.10 21.21
N ASN A 831 37.04 -3.03 21.02
CA ASN A 831 37.30 -2.03 22.05
C ASN A 831 37.20 -0.61 21.50
N TRP A 832 37.10 0.33 22.41
CA TRP A 832 37.13 1.76 22.10
C TRP A 832 38.56 2.29 22.03
N ILE A 833 38.86 3.05 20.98
CA ILE A 833 40.12 3.79 20.79
C ILE A 833 39.85 5.26 21.07
N GLU A 834 40.48 5.80 22.11
CA GLU A 834 40.54 7.23 22.34
C GLU A 834 41.63 7.85 21.45
N LEU A 835 41.22 8.79 20.61
CA LEU A 835 42.06 9.62 19.75
C LEU A 835 42.02 11.05 20.25
N SER A 836 43.19 11.65 20.47
CA SER A 836 43.31 13.06 20.85
C SER A 836 44.35 13.75 19.99
N ALA A 837 43.99 14.87 19.37
CA ALA A 837 44.95 15.69 18.65
C ALA A 837 45.95 16.33 19.63
N VAL A 838 47.24 16.16 19.33
CA VAL A 838 48.36 16.61 20.17
C VAL A 838 49.04 17.82 19.56
N SER A 839 49.16 17.85 18.23
CA SER A 839 49.67 18.98 17.47
C SER A 839 49.16 18.90 16.02
N SER A 840 49.04 20.05 15.37
CA SER A 840 48.67 20.11 13.96
C SER A 840 49.39 21.25 13.25
N THR A 841 49.87 20.96 12.05
CA THR A 841 50.22 21.92 10.99
C THR A 841 49.15 21.93 9.90
N LEU A 842 48.27 20.92 9.87
CA LEU A 842 46.98 20.94 9.19
C LEU A 842 45.98 21.70 10.09
N LEU A 843 46.25 22.98 10.36
CA LEU A 843 45.33 23.82 11.13
C LEU A 843 44.02 23.90 10.35
N ASN A 844 42.89 23.83 11.07
CA ASN A 844 41.56 24.05 10.51
C ASN A 844 41.07 22.98 9.50
N GLY A 845 41.90 21.96 9.23
CA GLY A 845 41.51 20.70 8.61
C GLY A 845 41.12 19.64 9.63
N THR A 846 40.56 18.53 9.13
CA THR A 846 40.12 17.38 9.95
C THR A 846 40.61 16.08 9.34
N LEU A 847 40.76 15.06 10.18
CA LEU A 847 40.87 13.67 9.76
C LEU A 847 39.50 13.01 9.79
N ILE A 848 39.25 12.14 8.82
CA ILE A 848 38.19 11.14 8.87
C ILE A 848 38.84 9.82 9.26
N ALA A 849 38.39 9.22 10.36
CA ALA A 849 38.79 7.88 10.75
C ALA A 849 37.76 6.87 10.21
N TYR A 850 38.22 5.80 9.56
CA TYR A 850 37.36 4.77 8.96
C TYR A 850 37.95 3.37 9.16
N ALA A 851 37.09 2.35 9.18
CA ALA A 851 37.52 0.96 9.34
C ALA A 851 37.70 0.25 7.99
N THR A 852 38.64 -0.68 7.95
CA THR A 852 38.83 -1.62 6.85
C THR A 852 39.01 -3.05 7.38
N ASP A 853 38.74 -4.03 6.53
CA ASP A 853 39.19 -5.40 6.78
C ASP A 853 40.72 -5.54 6.63
N SER A 854 41.25 -6.72 6.94
CA SER A 854 42.69 -7.01 6.77
C SER A 854 43.20 -6.97 5.32
N SER A 855 42.30 -6.92 4.33
CA SER A 855 42.63 -6.81 2.90
C SER A 855 42.60 -5.36 2.41
N GLY A 856 42.16 -4.41 3.24
CA GLY A 856 42.03 -3.00 2.92
C GLY A 856 40.69 -2.59 2.29
N HIS A 857 39.66 -3.46 2.31
CA HIS A 857 38.32 -3.07 1.90
C HIS A 857 37.66 -2.21 2.98
N MET A 858 37.11 -1.05 2.62
CA MET A 858 36.41 -0.18 3.58
C MET A 858 35.11 -0.83 4.05
N LEU A 859 34.87 -0.75 5.36
CA LEU A 859 33.68 -1.29 6.01
C LEU A 859 32.63 -0.19 6.16
N MET A 860 31.37 -0.53 5.91
CA MET A 860 30.25 0.37 6.19
C MET A 860 30.11 0.57 7.70
N ARG A 861 29.91 1.82 8.10
CA ARG A 861 29.73 2.21 9.50
C ARG A 861 28.56 1.50 10.17
N ASP A 862 27.50 1.21 9.42
CA ASP A 862 26.29 0.53 9.93
C ASP A 862 26.45 -1.00 10.09
N GLY A 863 27.63 -1.55 9.77
CA GLY A 863 27.93 -2.96 9.88
C GLY A 863 27.39 -3.83 8.73
N SER A 864 26.80 -3.24 7.68
CA SER A 864 26.16 -3.98 6.57
C SER A 864 27.12 -4.56 5.53
N GLY A 865 28.44 -4.47 5.74
CA GLY A 865 29.47 -5.05 4.88
C GLY A 865 30.46 -4.01 4.34
N PHE A 866 30.74 -4.06 3.03
CA PHE A 866 31.78 -3.25 2.38
C PHE A 866 31.24 -2.05 1.60
N THR A 867 31.99 -0.96 1.56
CA THR A 867 31.67 0.22 0.73
C THR A 867 32.90 0.75 0.00
N ASN A 868 32.66 1.56 -1.04
CA ASN A 868 33.69 2.38 -1.69
C ASN A 868 33.56 3.87 -1.34
N SER A 869 32.57 4.23 -0.52
CA SER A 869 32.31 5.59 -0.07
C SER A 869 32.98 5.83 1.29
N LEU A 870 33.84 6.86 1.35
CA LEU A 870 34.44 7.27 2.62
C LEU A 870 33.39 7.80 3.61
N GLU A 871 32.31 8.41 3.10
CA GLU A 871 31.21 8.94 3.91
C GLU A 871 30.45 7.82 4.63
N ASP A 872 30.18 6.71 3.92
CA ASP A 872 29.53 5.54 4.49
C ASP A 872 30.45 4.77 5.45
N ALA A 873 31.78 4.90 5.31
CA ALA A 873 32.78 4.24 6.14
C ALA A 873 33.28 5.07 7.34
N ALA A 874 32.96 6.37 7.38
CA ALA A 874 33.48 7.28 8.40
C ALA A 874 32.96 6.90 9.80
N LEU A 875 33.85 6.59 10.73
CA LEU A 875 33.50 6.32 12.14
C LEU A 875 33.53 7.59 13.00
N GLY A 876 34.23 8.63 12.55
CA GLY A 876 34.23 9.94 13.18
C GLY A 876 35.35 10.84 12.69
N ARG A 877 35.28 12.11 13.11
CA ARG A 877 36.20 13.18 12.69
C ARG A 877 37.03 13.72 13.85
N ILE A 878 38.30 14.05 13.58
CA ILE A 878 39.24 14.63 14.56
C ILE A 878 40.06 15.73 13.89
N GLY A 879 40.10 16.92 14.47
CA GLY A 879 40.95 18.01 13.97
C GLY A 879 41.42 18.96 15.06
N SER A 880 41.88 20.13 14.65
CA SER A 880 42.27 21.21 15.56
C SER A 880 41.97 22.55 14.93
N VAL A 881 41.45 23.49 15.72
CA VAL A 881 41.13 24.84 15.24
C VAL A 881 42.03 25.86 15.94
N ALA A 882 42.63 26.76 15.17
CA ALA A 882 43.46 27.85 15.67
C ALA A 882 42.96 29.19 15.12
N SER A 883 43.27 30.27 15.83
CA SER A 883 43.05 31.64 15.35
C SER A 883 43.94 31.99 14.16
N ASP A 884 43.67 33.12 13.51
CA ASP A 884 44.48 33.69 12.42
C ASP A 884 45.92 33.99 12.84
N SER A 885 46.15 34.18 14.14
CA SER A 885 47.48 34.38 14.72
C SER A 885 48.22 33.07 15.02
N GLY A 886 47.61 31.93 14.74
CA GLY A 886 48.12 30.58 15.01
C GLY A 886 47.95 30.13 16.46
N GLN A 887 47.18 30.86 17.28
CA GLN A 887 46.86 30.43 18.65
C GLN A 887 45.83 29.30 18.60
N LEU A 888 46.18 28.13 19.12
CA LEU A 888 45.24 27.02 19.21
C LEU A 888 44.03 27.38 20.08
N PHE A 889 42.83 27.27 19.52
CA PHE A 889 41.57 27.40 20.25
C PHE A 889 41.14 26.05 20.81
N PHE A 890 41.03 25.04 19.96
CA PHE A 890 40.53 23.72 20.33
C PHE A 890 41.37 22.61 19.69
N SER A 891 41.61 21.56 20.48
CA SER A 891 42.17 20.30 20.00
C SER A 891 41.10 19.22 20.10
N GLY A 892 40.84 18.53 19.00
CA GLY A 892 39.83 17.50 18.89
C GLY A 892 40.15 16.26 19.71
N LYS A 893 39.12 15.70 20.32
CA LYS A 893 39.13 14.38 20.95
C LYS A 893 37.95 13.58 20.40
N GLN A 894 38.14 12.30 20.13
CA GLN A 894 37.07 11.36 19.75
C GLN A 894 37.37 9.97 20.32
N GLN A 895 36.34 9.19 20.66
CA GLN A 895 36.50 7.76 20.97
C GLN A 895 35.73 6.96 19.92
N LEU A 896 36.38 5.96 19.32
CA LEU A 896 35.80 5.16 18.23
C LEU A 896 35.80 3.68 18.61
N TYR A 897 34.72 2.97 18.33
CA TYR A 897 34.68 1.52 18.50
C TYR A 897 35.33 0.84 17.28
N LEU A 898 36.17 -0.16 17.52
CA LEU A 898 36.81 -0.96 16.47
C LEU A 898 36.75 -2.45 16.86
N THR A 899 36.23 -3.28 15.95
CA THR A 899 36.17 -4.72 16.13
C THR A 899 37.56 -5.33 16.00
N ALA A 900 37.83 -6.39 16.75
CA ALA A 900 39.09 -7.12 16.64
C ALA A 900 39.22 -7.76 15.26
N GLY A 901 40.36 -7.57 14.60
CA GLY A 901 40.59 -8.00 13.22
C GLY A 901 40.37 -6.92 12.15
N GLU A 902 39.71 -5.81 12.51
CA GLU A 902 39.61 -4.62 11.66
C GLU A 902 40.84 -3.71 11.84
N GLN A 903 41.04 -2.82 10.88
CA GLN A 903 42.09 -1.81 10.88
C GLN A 903 41.49 -0.42 10.76
N LEU A 904 41.88 0.49 11.66
CA LEU A 904 41.49 1.90 11.65
C LEU A 904 42.49 2.71 10.83
N HIS A 905 42.00 3.27 9.73
CA HIS A 905 42.73 4.13 8.79
C HIS A 905 42.25 5.59 8.88
N PHE A 906 42.96 6.48 8.19
CA PHE A 906 42.71 7.92 8.23
C PHE A 906 42.74 8.52 6.82
N ALA A 907 41.80 9.40 6.53
CA ALA A 907 41.81 10.31 5.39
C ALA A 907 41.95 11.76 5.89
N VAL A 908 42.53 12.64 5.07
CA VAL A 908 42.67 14.07 5.36
C VAL A 908 41.58 14.85 4.64
N VAL A 909 40.93 15.76 5.35
CA VAL A 909 40.08 16.81 4.79
C VAL A 909 40.74 18.15 5.10
N ALA A 910 41.24 18.80 4.05
CA ALA A 910 41.84 20.13 4.16
C ALA A 910 40.80 21.18 4.57
N ALA A 911 41.28 22.36 5.01
CA ALA A 911 40.44 23.53 5.32
C ALA A 911 39.40 23.77 4.21
N ASP A 912 39.83 23.91 2.96
CA ASP A 912 38.94 24.11 1.80
C ASP A 912 38.10 22.89 1.33
N GLY A 913 38.06 21.80 2.10
CA GLY A 913 37.20 20.65 1.84
C GLY A 913 37.76 19.62 0.87
N ARG A 914 38.97 19.83 0.32
CA ARG A 914 39.65 18.79 -0.47
C ARG A 914 39.97 17.57 0.40
N VAL A 915 39.67 16.39 -0.13
CA VAL A 915 39.87 15.11 0.57
C VAL A 915 41.04 14.36 -0.05
N ASP A 916 42.02 13.98 0.77
CA ASP A 916 43.03 12.97 0.47
C ASP A 916 42.68 11.67 1.20
N VAL A 917 42.25 10.66 0.46
CA VAL A 917 41.90 9.34 0.99
C VAL A 917 43.11 8.41 1.15
N ASN A 918 44.31 8.83 0.72
CA ASN A 918 45.55 8.09 0.86
C ASN A 918 46.69 8.94 1.46
N PRO A 919 46.48 9.57 2.63
CA PRO A 919 47.53 10.35 3.26
C PRO A 919 48.66 9.45 3.74
N THR A 920 49.83 10.04 4.01
CA THR A 920 50.92 9.31 4.67
C THR A 920 50.59 9.16 6.16
N VAL A 921 50.40 7.92 6.61
CA VAL A 921 50.15 7.59 8.02
C VAL A 921 51.35 6.86 8.62
N ASN A 922 51.83 7.29 9.78
CA ASN A 922 52.87 6.61 10.54
C ASN A 922 52.41 6.38 11.99
N VAL A 923 52.22 5.13 12.37
CA VAL A 923 51.85 4.72 13.72
C VAL A 923 53.10 4.25 14.48
N THR A 924 53.41 4.92 15.58
CA THR A 924 54.59 4.62 16.40
C THR A 924 54.22 4.53 17.88
N GLY A 925 54.88 3.66 18.65
CA GLY A 925 54.61 3.50 20.08
C GLY A 925 54.60 2.04 20.53
N THR A 926 54.47 1.84 21.84
CA THR A 926 54.44 0.52 22.47
C THR A 926 53.60 0.57 23.75
N GLY A 927 53.06 -0.58 24.19
CA GLY A 927 52.36 -0.68 25.49
C GLY A 927 50.95 -0.09 25.50
N GLY A 928 50.23 -0.16 24.37
CA GLY A 928 48.83 0.26 24.27
C GLY A 928 48.60 1.78 24.17
N LYS A 929 49.68 2.55 23.98
CA LYS A 929 49.64 3.98 23.63
C LYS A 929 50.47 4.22 22.37
N PHE A 930 49.87 4.85 21.38
CA PHE A 930 50.48 5.10 20.08
C PHE A 930 50.39 6.59 19.72
N ASN A 931 51.39 7.07 19.02
CA ASN A 931 51.36 8.32 18.28
C ASN A 931 51.04 7.99 16.82
N VAL A 932 50.00 8.61 16.29
CA VAL A 932 49.58 8.49 14.88
C VAL A 932 49.89 9.82 14.21
N ALA A 933 50.89 9.84 13.33
CA ALA A 933 51.20 10.99 12.51
C ALA A 933 50.54 10.81 11.14
N VAL A 934 49.58 11.68 10.80
CA VAL A 934 48.92 11.70 9.49
C VAL A 934 49.33 12.97 8.77
N SER A 935 49.81 12.86 7.54
CA SER A 935 50.30 13.99 6.76
C SER A 935 50.10 13.84 5.26
N ASP A 936 49.87 14.96 4.58
CA ASP A 936 49.75 15.05 3.14
C ASP A 936 50.35 16.37 2.60
N GLY A 937 49.96 16.78 1.39
CA GLY A 937 50.38 18.05 0.79
C GLY A 937 49.82 19.31 1.47
N PHE A 938 48.81 19.18 2.34
CA PHE A 938 48.14 20.29 3.02
C PHE A 938 48.63 20.48 4.45
N GLY A 939 49.20 19.45 5.07
CA GLY A 939 49.82 19.57 6.39
C GLY A 939 49.96 18.23 7.08
N ALA A 940 50.09 18.28 8.40
CA ALA A 940 50.17 17.10 9.26
C ALA A 940 49.43 17.31 10.57
N ILE A 941 48.82 16.26 11.10
CA ILE A 941 48.24 16.22 12.44
C ILE A 941 48.75 14.98 13.17
N ASN A 942 49.13 15.17 14.43
CA ASN A 942 49.61 14.10 15.30
C ASN A 942 48.56 13.80 16.36
N LEU A 943 48.13 12.55 16.44
CA LEU A 943 47.17 12.06 17.43
C LEU A 943 47.87 11.16 18.45
N SER A 944 47.43 11.22 19.71
CA SER A 944 47.64 10.11 20.65
C SER A 944 46.46 9.15 20.57
N ALA A 945 46.74 7.85 20.45
CA ALA A 945 45.76 6.78 20.41
C ALA A 945 45.96 5.82 21.59
N SER A 946 44.87 5.45 22.28
CA SER A 946 44.92 4.40 23.31
C SER A 946 43.59 3.71 23.51
N ALA A 947 43.61 2.44 23.90
CA ALA A 947 42.38 1.70 24.21
C ALA A 947 41.76 2.20 25.52
N ASN A 948 40.50 2.63 25.47
CA ASN A 948 39.73 3.18 26.59
C ASN A 948 38.25 2.83 26.45
N ASN A 949 37.81 1.75 27.12
CA ASN A 949 36.42 1.26 27.09
C ASN A 949 35.46 2.09 27.95
N THR A 950 35.94 3.05 28.73
CA THR A 950 35.08 3.96 29.50
C THR A 950 34.73 5.17 28.64
N LEU A 951 33.44 5.40 28.42
CA LEU A 951 32.92 6.59 27.75
C LEU A 951 32.45 7.60 28.80
N ASP A 952 32.91 8.84 28.68
CA ASP A 952 32.46 9.94 29.52
C ASP A 952 31.18 10.60 28.96
N SER A 953 30.58 11.54 29.70
CA SER A 953 29.34 12.21 29.29
C SER A 953 29.46 12.94 27.94
N SER A 954 30.63 13.49 27.62
CA SER A 954 30.88 14.16 26.34
C SER A 954 30.92 13.14 25.21
N THR A 955 31.53 11.99 25.44
CA THR A 955 31.61 10.91 24.46
C THR A 955 30.26 10.24 24.23
N MET A 956 29.45 10.09 25.28
CA MET A 956 28.06 9.62 25.15
C MET A 956 27.20 10.61 24.36
N LEU A 957 27.30 11.92 24.63
CA LEU A 957 26.58 12.96 23.88
C LEU A 957 26.93 12.95 22.38
N ALA A 958 28.21 12.67 22.05
CA ALA A 958 28.68 12.57 20.66
C ALA A 958 28.28 11.25 19.96
N GLY A 959 27.45 10.41 20.57
CA GLY A 959 27.01 9.13 20.01
C GLY A 959 26.43 9.26 18.60
N SER A 960 25.46 10.16 18.43
CA SER A 960 24.83 10.38 17.12
C SER A 960 25.79 10.86 16.04
N GLN A 961 26.87 11.56 16.40
CA GLN A 961 27.91 11.99 15.45
C GLN A 961 28.70 10.81 14.91
N ARG A 962 28.95 9.80 15.76
CA ARG A 962 29.63 8.57 15.35
C ARG A 962 28.73 7.64 14.60
N GLU A 963 27.43 7.64 14.90
CA GLU A 963 26.44 6.80 14.24
C GLU A 963 26.09 7.33 12.84
N THR A 964 26.04 8.65 12.63
CA THR A 964 25.54 9.22 11.36
C THR A 964 26.56 10.04 10.57
N ASP A 965 27.76 10.33 11.08
CA ASP A 965 28.73 11.31 10.53
C ASP A 965 28.16 12.74 10.33
N HIS A 966 27.06 13.08 11.01
CA HIS A 966 26.50 14.43 10.96
C HIS A 966 27.00 15.32 12.09
N ALA A 967 27.07 16.62 11.82
CA ALA A 967 27.48 17.65 12.78
C ALA A 967 26.32 18.08 13.71
N TRP A 968 25.68 17.11 14.37
CA TRP A 968 24.55 17.35 15.28
C TRP A 968 24.73 16.69 16.64
N VAL A 969 23.80 16.93 17.56
CA VAL A 969 23.72 16.24 18.85
C VAL A 969 22.27 15.92 19.18
N TYR A 970 22.00 14.77 19.81
CA TYR A 970 20.68 14.51 20.38
C TYR A 970 20.58 15.16 21.76
N LEU A 971 19.54 15.95 22.01
CA LEU A 971 19.29 16.61 23.29
C LEU A 971 17.88 16.31 23.80
N THR A 972 17.71 16.37 25.11
CA THR A 972 16.41 16.22 25.77
C THR A 972 15.97 17.52 26.43
N ASP A 973 14.66 17.76 26.48
CA ASP A 973 14.03 18.92 27.12
C ASP A 973 14.56 19.12 28.55
N GLY A 974 14.87 20.37 28.90
CA GLY A 974 15.38 20.76 30.21
C GLY A 974 16.85 20.43 30.47
N SER A 975 17.57 19.80 29.53
CA SER A 975 19.01 19.52 29.68
C SER A 975 19.81 20.82 29.78
N GLN A 976 20.85 20.82 30.62
CA GLN A 976 21.77 21.95 30.72
C GLN A 976 23.11 21.62 30.06
N LEU A 977 23.52 22.47 29.13
CA LEU A 977 24.77 22.37 28.40
C LEU A 977 25.66 23.57 28.69
N LYS A 978 26.96 23.31 28.83
CA LYS A 978 28.01 24.32 28.71
C LYS A 978 28.38 24.45 27.24
N VAL A 979 28.32 25.67 26.73
CA VAL A 979 28.73 26.05 25.38
C VAL A 979 30.00 26.88 25.52
N ASP A 980 31.15 26.25 25.26
CA ASP A 980 32.45 26.94 25.19
C ASP A 980 32.67 27.45 23.77
N LEU A 981 33.06 28.71 23.65
CA LEU A 981 33.18 29.43 22.38
C LEU A 981 34.59 29.99 22.21
N ALA A 982 35.08 29.99 20.99
CA ALA A 982 36.21 30.80 20.54
C ALA A 982 35.90 31.38 19.16
N TRP A 983 36.55 32.48 18.79
CA TRP A 983 36.39 33.07 17.46
C TRP A 983 37.65 33.86 17.10
N SER A 984 37.97 33.89 15.81
CA SER A 984 38.90 34.83 15.20
C SER A 984 38.26 35.26 13.90
N GLY A 985 37.78 36.50 13.79
CA GLY A 985 37.06 36.87 12.57
C GLY A 985 36.62 38.33 12.56
N ASP A 986 36.42 38.83 11.34
CA ASP A 986 36.07 40.23 11.08
C ASP A 986 34.59 40.54 11.31
N TYR A 987 33.70 39.55 11.15
CA TYR A 987 32.26 39.72 11.36
C TYR A 987 31.84 39.47 12.80
N VAL A 988 30.68 40.04 13.15
CA VAL A 988 29.95 39.71 14.36
C VAL A 988 28.94 38.62 13.98
N ASN A 989 29.13 37.42 14.51
CA ASN A 989 28.34 36.24 14.20
C ASN A 989 27.44 35.89 15.39
N THR A 990 26.23 35.42 15.11
CA THR A 990 25.30 34.91 16.13
C THR A 990 25.09 33.42 15.92
N LEU A 991 25.37 32.64 16.96
CA LEU A 991 25.15 31.20 16.97
C LEU A 991 23.77 30.90 17.56
N HIS A 992 23.03 30.06 16.86
CA HIS A 992 21.76 29.46 17.27
C HIS A 992 21.83 27.94 17.18
N PHE A 993 20.83 27.27 17.72
CA PHE A 993 20.51 25.87 17.47
C PHE A 993 19.09 25.75 16.92
N VAL A 994 18.85 24.72 16.13
CA VAL A 994 17.49 24.33 15.75
C VAL A 994 17.35 22.82 15.85
N ARG A 995 16.14 22.36 16.18
CA ARG A 995 15.80 20.94 16.18
C ARG A 995 15.40 20.52 14.77
N LEU A 996 16.07 19.52 14.20
CA LEU A 996 15.64 18.88 12.96
C LEU A 996 14.65 17.76 13.26
N ASP A 997 13.69 17.62 12.36
CA ASP A 997 12.78 16.49 12.29
C ASP A 997 13.43 15.44 11.37
N VAL A 998 13.77 14.28 11.93
CA VAL A 998 14.41 13.16 11.21
C VAL A 998 13.35 12.09 10.98
N ASP A 999 13.08 11.74 9.72
CA ASP A 999 12.16 10.65 9.42
C ASP A 999 12.77 9.30 9.90
N PRO A 1000 12.14 8.60 10.85
CA PRO A 1000 12.67 7.32 11.33
C PRO A 1000 12.57 6.18 10.30
N ALA A 1001 11.75 6.31 9.26
CA ALA A 1001 11.66 5.36 8.16
C ALA A 1001 12.71 5.62 7.07
N ASP A 1002 13.05 6.89 6.83
CA ASP A 1002 14.14 7.31 5.96
C ASP A 1002 15.00 8.40 6.63
N PRO A 1003 16.06 8.01 7.36
CA PRO A 1003 16.91 8.96 8.09
C PRO A 1003 17.62 10.01 7.20
N ARG A 1004 17.58 9.84 5.87
CA ARG A 1004 18.12 10.81 4.90
C ARG A 1004 17.15 11.97 4.65
N HIS A 1005 15.85 11.77 4.93
CA HIS A 1005 14.84 12.80 4.82
C HIS A 1005 14.81 13.63 6.10
N LEU A 1006 15.36 14.84 5.98
CA LEU A 1006 15.39 15.83 7.05
C LEU A 1006 14.38 16.93 6.76
N SER A 1007 13.75 17.44 7.81
CA SER A 1007 12.91 18.63 7.73
C SER A 1007 13.01 19.46 9.02
N LEU A 1008 12.40 20.64 9.03
CA LEU A 1008 12.27 21.48 10.21
C LEU A 1008 10.87 22.06 10.26
N ASN A 1009 10.10 21.70 11.29
CA ASN A 1009 8.69 22.05 11.44
C ASN A 1009 7.87 21.67 10.19
N GLY A 1010 8.14 20.50 9.62
CA GLY A 1010 7.50 20.00 8.41
C GLY A 1010 7.90 20.69 7.10
N VAL A 1011 8.94 21.52 7.12
CA VAL A 1011 9.53 22.10 5.89
C VAL A 1011 10.78 21.32 5.52
N ASP A 1012 10.78 20.73 4.33
CA ASP A 1012 11.89 19.94 3.82
C ASP A 1012 13.22 20.69 3.89
N TYR A 1013 14.25 19.96 4.31
CA TYR A 1013 15.61 20.44 4.35
C TYR A 1013 16.09 20.79 2.94
N GLY A 1014 16.61 22.01 2.76
CA GLY A 1014 17.23 22.41 1.50
C GLY A 1014 17.41 23.92 1.34
N ASN A 1015 18.09 24.30 0.26
CA ASN A 1015 18.37 25.69 -0.08
C ASN A 1015 17.12 26.43 -0.60
N THR A 1016 16.14 26.65 0.28
CA THR A 1016 14.87 27.33 -0.03
C THR A 1016 14.57 28.44 0.97
N ASP A 1017 13.82 29.45 0.55
CA ASP A 1017 13.37 30.52 1.46
C ASP A 1017 12.40 29.99 2.52
N ALA A 1018 11.62 28.96 2.19
CA ALA A 1018 10.74 28.29 3.14
C ALA A 1018 11.56 27.64 4.27
N PHE A 1019 12.61 26.88 3.91
CA PHE A 1019 13.47 26.24 4.91
C PHE A 1019 14.22 27.28 5.75
N ARG A 1020 14.80 28.32 5.14
CA ARG A 1020 15.43 29.43 5.89
C ARG A 1020 14.46 30.13 6.85
N THR A 1021 13.20 30.27 6.46
CA THR A 1021 12.16 30.84 7.33
C THR A 1021 11.83 29.90 8.48
N ALA A 1022 11.75 28.59 8.20
CA ALA A 1022 11.54 27.57 9.23
C ALA A 1022 12.68 27.57 10.26
N VAL A 1023 13.95 27.65 9.80
CA VAL A 1023 15.14 27.79 10.67
C VAL A 1023 15.02 29.01 11.58
N LYS A 1024 14.68 30.19 11.04
CA LYS A 1024 14.49 31.42 11.84
C LYS A 1024 13.39 31.27 12.90
N ASN A 1025 12.31 30.58 12.56
CA ASN A 1025 11.20 30.34 13.47
C ASN A 1025 11.51 29.28 14.52
N GLY A 1026 12.48 28.40 14.26
CA GLY A 1026 12.90 27.32 15.14
C GLY A 1026 14.12 27.65 16.00
N TRP A 1027 14.59 28.91 16.01
CA TRP A 1027 15.76 29.32 16.79
C TRP A 1027 15.60 28.99 18.27
N GLU A 1028 16.53 28.19 18.75
CA GLU A 1028 16.81 27.97 20.15
C GLU A 1028 18.25 28.41 20.44
N PHE A 1029 18.52 28.84 21.67
CA PHE A 1029 19.82 29.38 22.07
C PHE A 1029 20.25 30.62 21.25
N SER A 1030 20.99 31.53 21.87
CA SER A 1030 21.57 32.65 21.14
C SER A 1030 22.78 33.19 21.86
N THR A 1031 23.87 33.33 21.13
CA THR A 1031 25.08 34.01 21.61
C THR A 1031 25.74 34.72 20.43
N THR A 1032 26.13 35.97 20.64
CA THR A 1032 26.74 36.81 19.61
C THR A 1032 28.17 37.13 20.01
N GLN A 1033 29.12 36.79 19.15
CA GLN A 1033 30.55 37.09 19.32
C GLN A 1033 31.15 37.52 17.97
N GLY A 1034 32.40 37.99 17.95
CA GLY A 1034 33.08 38.34 16.70
C GLY A 1034 33.80 39.69 16.72
N HIS A 1035 34.18 40.17 15.53
CA HIS A 1035 34.95 41.39 15.29
C HIS A 1035 36.22 41.51 16.16
N SER A 1036 36.85 40.37 16.43
CA SER A 1036 38.01 40.21 17.33
C SER A 1036 38.50 38.76 17.32
N THR A 1037 39.58 38.51 18.07
CA THR A 1037 39.97 37.16 18.50
C THR A 1037 39.62 37.00 19.98
N GLY A 1038 38.86 35.97 20.36
CA GLY A 1038 38.41 35.82 21.75
C GLY A 1038 37.88 34.44 22.12
N THR A 1039 37.53 34.29 23.39
CA THR A 1039 36.90 33.08 23.96
C THR A 1039 35.80 33.46 24.93
N SER A 1040 34.75 32.65 25.02
CA SER A 1040 33.64 32.83 25.95
C SER A 1040 33.06 31.49 26.39
N SER A 1041 32.22 31.49 27.43
CA SER A 1041 31.49 30.31 27.87
C SER A 1041 30.11 30.73 28.36
N THR A 1042 29.09 29.97 28.00
CA THR A 1042 27.71 30.21 28.44
C THR A 1042 27.02 28.89 28.75
N THR A 1043 25.93 28.97 29.52
CA THR A 1043 25.04 27.83 29.79
C THR A 1043 23.81 27.95 28.90
N TRP A 1044 23.41 26.85 28.29
CA TRP A 1044 22.17 26.69 27.56
C TRP A 1044 21.29 25.67 28.28
N THR A 1045 20.05 26.05 28.58
CA THR A 1045 18.99 25.10 28.98
C THR A 1045 18.15 24.81 27.74
N VAL A 1046 17.99 23.54 27.39
CA VAL A 1046 17.15 23.14 26.26
C VAL A 1046 15.69 23.44 26.59
N GLU A 1047 15.05 24.28 25.78
CA GLU A 1047 13.64 24.68 25.90
C GLU A 1047 12.75 23.94 24.87
N GLY A 1048 13.35 23.45 23.79
CA GLY A 1048 12.67 22.64 22.78
C GLY A 1048 12.45 21.20 23.22
N LYS A 1049 11.69 20.46 22.41
CA LYS A 1049 11.42 19.02 22.63
C LYS A 1049 12.69 18.19 22.43
N ASP A 1050 12.67 16.96 22.93
CA ASP A 1050 13.67 15.94 22.61
C ASP A 1050 13.87 15.80 21.09
N GLY A 1051 15.13 15.67 20.64
CA GLY A 1051 15.44 15.49 19.22
C GLY A 1051 16.89 15.79 18.84
N PHE A 1052 17.16 15.82 17.53
CA PHE A 1052 18.47 16.14 16.97
C PHE A 1052 18.60 17.65 16.76
N TYR A 1053 19.57 18.26 17.44
CA TYR A 1053 19.86 19.68 17.37
C TYR A 1053 21.09 19.94 16.52
N VAL A 1054 20.96 20.89 15.59
CA VAL A 1054 22.04 21.34 14.72
C VAL A 1054 22.42 22.78 15.03
N PRO A 1055 23.71 23.11 15.03
CA PRO A 1055 24.13 24.50 15.17
C PRO A 1055 23.83 25.28 13.89
N VAL A 1056 23.57 26.58 14.04
CA VAL A 1056 23.25 27.53 12.97
C VAL A 1056 24.06 28.79 13.19
N LEU A 1057 24.86 29.21 12.19
CA LEU A 1057 25.55 30.50 12.25
C LEU A 1057 24.76 31.54 11.46
N VAL A 1058 24.50 32.69 12.08
CA VAL A 1058 23.99 33.88 11.41
C VAL A 1058 25.12 34.89 11.30
N SER A 1059 25.56 35.17 10.08
CA SER A 1059 26.68 36.09 9.85
C SER A 1059 26.30 37.54 10.12
N GLY A 1060 27.29 38.42 10.28
CA GLY A 1060 27.06 39.86 10.40
C GLY A 1060 26.35 40.50 9.19
N ARG A 1061 26.27 39.77 8.05
CA ARG A 1061 25.55 40.17 6.84
C ARG A 1061 24.12 39.62 6.78
N GLY A 1062 23.74 38.76 7.72
CA GLY A 1062 22.43 38.12 7.79
C GLY A 1062 22.31 36.82 7.01
N ASP A 1063 23.44 36.27 6.52
CA ASP A 1063 23.49 34.93 5.95
C ASP A 1063 23.22 33.88 7.03
N ILE A 1064 22.60 32.77 6.66
CA ILE A 1064 22.28 31.67 7.58
C ILE A 1064 23.00 30.42 7.07
N TRP A 1065 23.90 29.92 7.90
CA TRP A 1065 24.72 28.75 7.62
C TRP A 1065 24.27 27.57 8.48
N MET A 1066 24.06 26.44 7.82
CA MET A 1066 23.55 25.20 8.38
C MET A 1066 24.53 24.04 8.13
N VAL A 1067 24.39 22.97 8.90
CA VAL A 1067 25.12 21.72 8.65
C VAL A 1067 24.61 21.10 7.36
N GLU A 1068 25.49 20.65 6.46
CA GLU A 1068 25.11 19.94 5.23
C GLU A 1068 24.66 18.50 5.54
N ASN A 1069 23.57 18.04 4.93
CA ASN A 1069 22.99 16.70 5.14
C ASN A 1069 23.68 15.65 4.25
N THR A 1070 23.74 15.90 2.94
CA THR A 1070 24.45 15.04 1.98
C THR A 1070 25.01 15.89 0.84
N PRO A 1071 25.95 15.39 0.02
CA PRO A 1071 26.42 16.10 -1.17
C PRO A 1071 25.31 16.48 -2.18
N ALA A 1072 24.16 15.80 -2.13
CA ALA A 1072 23.00 16.04 -3.00
C ALA A 1072 21.92 16.94 -2.37
N ALA A 1073 21.97 17.17 -1.05
CA ALA A 1073 20.98 17.92 -0.30
C ALA A 1073 21.66 19.00 0.56
N THR A 1074 21.81 20.18 -0.03
CA THR A 1074 22.45 21.34 0.59
C THR A 1074 21.42 22.39 1.04
N ALA A 1075 21.60 22.93 2.26
CA ALA A 1075 20.82 24.07 2.75
C ALA A 1075 21.54 25.41 2.54
N ASN A 1076 22.87 25.38 2.40
CA ASN A 1076 23.68 26.58 2.25
C ASN A 1076 23.56 27.14 0.82
N ALA A 1077 23.43 28.46 0.72
CA ALA A 1077 23.04 29.12 -0.53
C ALA A 1077 24.08 28.95 -1.66
N ASP A 1078 25.35 28.79 -1.31
CA ASP A 1078 26.47 28.61 -2.24
C ASP A 1078 26.87 27.13 -2.45
N GLY A 1079 26.19 26.19 -1.79
CA GLY A 1079 26.44 24.76 -1.91
C GLY A 1079 27.69 24.25 -1.19
N HIS A 1080 28.30 25.05 -0.30
CA HIS A 1080 29.50 24.66 0.44
C HIS A 1080 29.21 24.30 1.91
N GLN A 1081 30.11 23.53 2.53
CA GLN A 1081 30.04 23.22 3.95
C GLN A 1081 30.57 24.40 4.78
N HIS A 1082 29.70 25.08 5.52
CA HIS A 1082 30.08 26.17 6.42
C HIS A 1082 30.22 25.74 7.88
N ILE A 1083 29.86 24.50 8.22
CA ILE A 1083 29.98 23.96 9.58
C ILE A 1083 30.72 22.63 9.52
N ARG A 1084 31.77 22.49 10.31
CA ARG A 1084 32.62 21.30 10.33
C ARG A 1084 32.82 20.74 11.72
N ASN A 1085 32.79 19.42 11.84
CA ASN A 1085 33.05 18.70 13.09
C ASN A 1085 34.56 18.46 13.29
N PHE A 1086 35.13 18.93 14.40
CA PHE A 1086 36.55 18.79 14.75
C PHE A 1086 36.80 17.76 15.86
N GLY A 1087 35.77 17.09 16.37
CA GLY A 1087 35.85 16.10 17.44
C GLY A 1087 34.54 16.06 18.24
N ALA A 1088 34.46 15.19 19.25
CA ALA A 1088 33.25 15.01 20.05
C ALA A 1088 32.63 16.35 20.48
N ASN A 1089 31.44 16.65 19.95
CA ASN A 1089 30.67 17.86 20.20
C ASN A 1089 31.40 19.19 19.93
N THR A 1090 32.39 19.20 19.02
CA THR A 1090 33.21 20.39 18.70
C THR A 1090 32.99 20.79 17.24
N PHE A 1091 32.50 22.01 17.01
CA PHE A 1091 32.13 22.50 15.68
C PHE A 1091 32.86 23.81 15.36
N GLY A 1092 33.41 23.93 14.17
CA GLY A 1092 33.96 25.17 13.62
C GLY A 1092 33.08 25.70 12.49
N PHE A 1093 33.09 27.01 12.28
CA PHE A 1093 32.19 27.69 11.36
C PHE A 1093 32.93 28.67 10.46
N GLU A 1094 32.54 28.71 9.18
CA GLU A 1094 32.92 29.71 8.19
C GLU A 1094 31.74 30.67 7.99
N ASP A 1095 31.97 31.98 8.09
CA ASP A 1095 30.90 32.98 8.08
C ASP A 1095 30.64 33.67 6.73
N THR A 1096 31.50 33.42 5.75
CA THR A 1096 31.52 34.10 4.46
C THR A 1096 31.23 33.14 3.30
N HIS A 1097 30.51 33.60 2.27
CA HIS A 1097 30.25 32.82 1.05
C HIS A 1097 31.55 32.50 0.30
N ALA A 1098 31.60 31.34 -0.36
CA ALA A 1098 32.73 30.94 -1.22
C ALA A 1098 33.10 32.01 -2.26
N ASN A 1099 32.09 32.63 -2.89
CA ASN A 1099 32.30 33.65 -3.92
C ASN A 1099 32.71 35.04 -3.38
N ALA A 1100 32.62 35.24 -2.06
CA ALA A 1100 32.98 36.46 -1.36
C ALA A 1100 34.40 36.42 -0.77
N GLY A 1101 35.14 35.33 -1.03
CA GLY A 1101 36.53 35.16 -0.59
C GLY A 1101 36.67 34.49 0.77
N ALA A 1102 35.73 33.61 1.14
CA ALA A 1102 35.87 32.69 2.26
C ALA A 1102 37.24 31.98 2.22
N ASP A 1103 37.94 31.94 3.35
CA ASP A 1103 39.22 31.24 3.49
C ASP A 1103 39.04 29.82 4.07
N PHE A 1104 37.81 29.47 4.47
CA PHE A 1104 37.38 28.12 4.87
C PHE A 1104 38.24 27.55 5.98
N ASP A 1105 38.60 28.40 6.92
CA ASP A 1105 39.45 28.03 8.05
C ASP A 1105 38.61 27.73 9.32
N TYR A 1106 37.29 27.90 9.23
CA TYR A 1106 36.31 27.50 10.25
C TYR A 1106 36.60 28.05 11.66
N ASN A 1107 37.39 29.12 11.76
CA ASN A 1107 37.78 29.73 13.03
C ASN A 1107 36.95 30.99 13.37
N ASP A 1108 36.13 31.48 12.41
CA ASP A 1108 35.23 32.63 12.57
C ASP A 1108 34.30 32.49 13.77
N MET A 1109 33.92 31.25 14.04
CA MET A 1109 33.39 30.81 15.31
C MET A 1109 33.81 29.36 15.53
N VAL A 1110 34.05 28.97 16.76
CA VAL A 1110 34.27 27.60 17.18
C VAL A 1110 33.49 27.37 18.46
N MET A 1111 32.85 26.21 18.57
CA MET A 1111 32.10 25.85 19.76
C MET A 1111 32.40 24.44 20.23
N LYS A 1112 32.24 24.21 21.53
CA LYS A 1112 32.25 22.89 22.14
C LYS A 1112 31.12 22.75 23.15
N LEU A 1113 30.37 21.65 23.06
CA LEU A 1113 29.30 21.33 24.01
C LEU A 1113 29.77 20.35 25.09
N SER A 1114 29.23 20.50 26.30
CA SER A 1114 29.37 19.53 27.39
C SER A 1114 28.13 19.56 28.29
N ILE A 1115 27.63 18.39 28.69
CA ILE A 1115 26.53 18.28 29.66
C ILE A 1115 27.01 18.76 31.04
N LEU A 1116 26.18 19.53 31.76
CA LEU A 1116 26.46 20.06 33.10
C LEU A 1116 26.02 19.14 34.25
#